data_AF-A0A835JC56-F1
#
_entry.id   AF-A0A835JC56-F1
#
_cell.length_a   1.000
_cell.length_b   1.000
_cell.length_c   1.000
_cell.angle_alpha   90.00
_cell.angle_beta   90.00
_cell.angle_gamma   90.00
#
_symmetry.space_group_name_H-M   'P 1'
#
loop_
_entity.id
_entity.type
_entity.pdbx_description
1 polymer ?
#
loop_
_entity_poly.entity_id
_entity_poly.type
_entity_poly.pdbx_seq_one_letter_code
_entity_poly.pdbx_strand_id
1 'polypeptide(L)'
;MMEDLWMLFCGESGNSDTSGKPSGSSLVFQPTSCINHALIICFDVVLLIVLLFTFLRKPSSSSKIYKITPRFRGYSSLQIVSAILNGCIGFVNLCLGIWILEEKLRKKQTALPLKSWLVVLFQGFTWLLVGLIISLRGNHLQRTPLRLLSVLASLFSGIVCALSIYSAILGEGMLLKIALDVLSFPGAILLLLCVYKVYKHEGNGEYDLYAPLNGEPNGESKIDSVDQVTPFAKAGFFNKISFWWLNPLMRKGKEKTLEDEDIPNLREAERAESCYTEFLEQLNKQKQAESSQPSLLWTIVSCHWKDIVISGFFAMLKILTLSAGPLLLNSFILVAEGKAGFKYEGYVLALTLFFSKSLESLSQRQWYFRSRLVGLKVRSFLTAAIYKKQQRLSNAGRLIHSGGEIMNYVTVDAYRIGEFPFWFHQTWTTSFQLCLSLVILFRAVGLATFAALVMIIITVLCNTPLAKLQHKFQSKLMVAQDARLKACNEALINMKVLKLYAWETHFKNAIENLRKVEYKWLSSVQLRKAYNGFLFWSSPVLVSAATFGACYFLKIPLHANNVFTFVATMRLVQDPIRIIPDVIGVIIQAKVAFARIVKFLEASELQSGNVRHKRNMGSVDHAVLIKSADFSWEENSLKPTLRNVSFGIRPGEKVAICGEVGSGKSTFLAAILGEVPNTQGTIEVCGKFAYVSQTAWIQTGSIQENILFGSEMDRQRYRDTLERCSLVKDLELLPYGDLTEIGERGVNLSGGQKQRIQLARALYQNADIYLLDDPFSAVDAHTATSLFNEYIMGALSGKTVLLVTHQVDFLPAFDSVMLMSDGEILQAAPYHQLLSSSQEFLDLVNAHKETAGSERHAEVDAPQRQGSSVREIKKGYVEGQIKISQGDQLIKQEEKEVGDTGFKPYLQYLNQNKGFLYFSLAAFSHLLFVISQITQNSWMAANVDDPHVSTLRLIVVYLCIGVTSTLFLLSRSILIVVLGLQSSKSLFSQLLNSLFRAPMSFYDSTPLGRILSRVTSDLSIVDLDVPFTLILAVGATINAYSNLGVLAVVTWQVLFVSIPMKLKSK
;
A
#
# COMPACT_ATOMS: atom_id res chain seq x y z
N MET A 1 37.88 40.13 -44.46
CA MET A 1 36.88 40.55 -43.44
C MET A 1 36.11 39.38 -42.83
N MET A 2 35.39 38.55 -43.60
CA MET A 2 34.67 37.38 -43.03
C MET A 2 35.63 36.26 -42.56
N GLU A 3 36.73 36.02 -43.29
CA GLU A 3 37.81 35.11 -42.88
C GLU A 3 38.56 35.61 -41.64
N ASP A 4 38.83 36.92 -41.53
CA ASP A 4 39.47 37.51 -40.35
C ASP A 4 38.62 37.38 -39.08
N LEU A 5 37.29 37.57 -39.20
CA LEU A 5 36.33 37.33 -38.13
C LEU A 5 36.27 35.85 -37.72
N TRP A 6 36.36 34.94 -38.70
CA TRP A 6 36.38 33.51 -38.45
C TRP A 6 37.66 33.07 -37.74
N MET A 7 38.81 33.64 -38.12
CA MET A 7 40.10 33.43 -37.47
C MET A 7 40.12 33.97 -36.04
N LEU A 8 39.49 35.13 -35.78
CA LEU A 8 39.32 35.67 -34.43
C LEU A 8 38.39 34.79 -33.56
N PHE A 9 37.35 34.21 -34.17
CA PHE A 9 36.41 33.34 -33.45
C PHE A 9 36.99 31.95 -33.16
N CYS A 10 37.77 31.38 -34.09
CA CYS A 10 38.24 30.00 -34.05
C CYS A 10 39.69 29.79 -33.58
N GLY A 11 40.55 30.79 -33.76
CA GLY A 11 42.00 30.73 -33.57
C GLY A 11 42.73 30.18 -34.80
N GLU A 12 44.04 30.43 -34.93
CA GLU A 12 44.86 29.88 -36.01
C GLU A 12 44.73 28.35 -36.07
N SER A 13 44.35 27.84 -37.24
CA SER A 13 44.36 26.42 -37.54
C SER A 13 45.82 25.92 -37.60
N GLY A 14 46.33 25.38 -36.50
CA GLY A 14 47.60 24.64 -36.51
C GLY A 14 47.49 23.41 -37.41
N ASN A 15 48.31 23.41 -38.46
CA ASN A 15 48.70 22.31 -39.36
C ASN A 15 47.74 21.12 -39.52
N SER A 16 47.11 21.07 -40.69
CA SER A 16 46.72 19.83 -41.34
C SER A 16 47.95 18.96 -41.59
N ASP A 17 48.05 17.83 -40.89
CA ASP A 17 48.78 16.70 -41.42
C ASP A 17 48.13 16.27 -42.75
N THR A 18 49.02 16.05 -43.71
CA THR A 18 48.72 15.69 -45.10
C THR A 18 47.91 14.40 -45.22
N SER A 19 46.78 14.52 -45.91
CA SER A 19 46.12 13.55 -46.81
C SER A 19 44.65 13.25 -46.47
N GLY A 20 43.78 13.59 -47.42
CA GLY A 20 42.36 13.24 -47.43
C GLY A 20 41.43 14.45 -47.43
N LYS A 21 40.84 14.76 -48.60
CA LYS A 21 39.76 15.76 -48.73
C LYS A 21 38.63 15.44 -47.74
N PRO A 22 38.17 16.38 -46.90
CA PRO A 22 36.96 16.17 -46.10
C PRO A 22 35.73 16.41 -46.97
N SER A 23 34.83 15.44 -47.01
CA SER A 23 33.46 15.60 -47.52
C SER A 23 32.69 16.56 -46.61
N GLY A 24 32.01 17.56 -47.20
CA GLY A 24 31.36 18.66 -46.47
C GLY A 24 30.23 18.27 -45.50
N SER A 25 29.90 16.98 -45.35
CA SER A 25 28.88 16.47 -44.43
C SER A 25 29.42 16.01 -43.06
N SER A 26 30.73 15.77 -42.90
CA SER A 26 31.31 15.30 -41.63
C SER A 26 31.61 16.41 -40.61
N LEU A 27 31.69 17.67 -41.08
CA LEU A 27 32.08 18.83 -40.26
C LEU A 27 30.95 19.37 -39.37
N VAL A 28 29.69 19.05 -39.69
CA VAL A 28 28.48 19.45 -38.94
C VAL A 28 28.26 18.56 -37.71
N PHE A 29 28.70 17.30 -37.75
CA PHE A 29 28.48 16.34 -36.67
C PHE A 29 29.63 16.24 -35.65
N GLN A 30 30.74 16.98 -35.83
CA GLN A 30 31.76 17.10 -34.79
C GLN A 30 31.34 18.14 -33.72
N PRO A 31 31.12 17.73 -32.45
CA PRO A 31 30.57 18.60 -31.41
C PRO A 31 31.49 19.77 -31.00
N THR A 32 32.80 19.67 -31.32
CA THR A 32 33.83 20.69 -31.07
C THR A 32 34.09 21.61 -32.28
N SER A 33 33.36 21.44 -33.38
CA SER A 33 33.45 22.27 -34.57
C SER A 33 33.04 23.72 -34.27
N CYS A 34 33.84 24.67 -34.75
CA CYS A 34 33.52 26.10 -34.68
C CYS A 34 32.14 26.44 -35.25
N ILE A 35 31.69 25.69 -36.25
CA ILE A 35 30.39 25.85 -36.89
C ILE A 35 29.27 25.58 -35.88
N ASN A 36 29.39 24.54 -35.06
CA ASN A 36 28.39 24.22 -34.04
C ASN A 36 28.35 25.28 -32.93
N HIS A 37 29.50 25.82 -32.52
CA HIS A 37 29.54 26.93 -31.57
C HIS A 37 28.96 28.23 -32.13
N ALA A 38 29.17 28.53 -33.41
CA ALA A 38 28.55 29.67 -34.08
C ALA A 38 27.02 29.48 -34.21
N LEU A 39 26.56 28.26 -34.52
CA LEU A 39 25.13 27.93 -34.58
C LEU A 39 24.45 28.07 -33.22
N ILE A 40 25.09 27.60 -32.13
CA ILE A 40 24.56 27.75 -30.76
C ILE A 40 24.36 29.24 -30.42
N ILE A 41 25.36 30.09 -30.69
CA ILE A 41 25.23 31.55 -30.46
C ILE A 41 24.12 32.15 -31.33
N CYS A 42 23.99 31.72 -32.60
CA CYS A 42 22.92 32.19 -33.49
C CYS A 42 21.52 31.84 -32.94
N PHE A 43 21.33 30.62 -32.46
CA PHE A 43 20.09 30.20 -31.81
C PHE A 43 19.81 30.98 -30.51
N ASP A 44 20.82 31.20 -29.67
CA ASP A 44 20.70 32.02 -28.45
C ASP A 44 20.26 33.45 -28.79
N VAL A 45 20.83 34.05 -29.84
CA VAL A 45 20.45 35.38 -30.33
C VAL A 45 19.02 35.40 -30.87
N VAL A 46 18.59 34.40 -31.64
CA VAL A 46 17.19 34.29 -32.10
C VAL A 46 16.23 34.20 -30.92
N LEU A 47 16.58 33.41 -29.90
CA LEU A 47 15.75 33.22 -28.71
C LEU A 47 15.63 34.51 -27.89
N LEU A 48 16.71 35.29 -27.79
CA LEU A 48 16.70 36.65 -27.21
C LEU A 48 15.91 37.65 -28.05
N ILE A 49 15.97 37.59 -29.39
CA ILE A 49 15.19 38.47 -30.28
C ILE A 49 13.69 38.17 -30.15
N VAL A 50 13.29 36.90 -30.10
CA VAL A 50 11.90 36.50 -29.87
C VAL A 50 11.44 36.99 -28.49
N LEU A 51 12.30 36.90 -27.48
CA LEU A 51 12.04 37.41 -26.14
C LEU A 51 11.93 38.95 -26.09
N LEU A 52 12.77 39.66 -26.84
CA LEU A 52 12.70 41.13 -26.99
C LEU A 52 11.42 41.54 -27.73
N PHE A 53 11.07 40.84 -28.82
CA PHE A 53 9.86 41.10 -29.59
C PHE A 53 8.59 40.86 -28.77
N THR A 54 8.57 39.81 -27.94
CA THR A 54 7.46 39.57 -27.00
C THR A 54 7.34 40.63 -25.93
N PHE A 55 8.46 41.24 -25.53
CA PHE A 55 8.49 42.34 -24.56
C PHE A 55 8.06 43.69 -25.18
N LEU A 56 8.50 43.99 -26.40
CA LEU A 56 8.21 45.24 -27.10
C LEU A 56 6.78 45.28 -27.66
N ARG A 57 6.15 44.12 -27.88
CA ARG A 57 4.76 44.04 -28.30
C ARG A 57 3.86 44.40 -27.13
N LYS A 58 3.53 45.69 -26.99
CA LYS A 58 2.47 46.17 -26.10
C LYS A 58 1.21 45.31 -26.28
N PRO A 59 0.51 44.92 -25.20
CA PRO A 59 -0.78 44.26 -25.33
C PRO A 59 -1.69 45.20 -26.14
N SER A 60 -2.17 44.73 -27.30
CA SER A 60 -3.16 45.47 -28.09
C SER A 60 -4.35 45.78 -27.19
N SER A 61 -4.70 47.07 -27.09
CA SER A 61 -5.74 47.58 -26.20
C SER A 61 -7.13 47.24 -26.72
N SER A 62 -7.54 45.97 -26.66
CA SER A 62 -8.93 45.59 -26.96
C SER A 62 -9.56 44.60 -25.97
N SER A 63 -8.93 44.29 -24.85
CA SER A 63 -9.61 43.61 -23.74
C SER A 63 -9.68 44.54 -22.54
N LYS A 64 -10.90 44.98 -22.22
CA LYS A 64 -11.29 45.83 -21.08
C LYS A 64 -10.42 45.57 -19.85
N ILE A 65 -9.64 46.58 -19.46
CA ILE A 65 -8.88 46.59 -18.22
C ILE A 65 -9.88 46.72 -17.06
N TYR A 66 -10.22 45.60 -16.42
CA TYR A 66 -10.60 45.67 -15.02
C TYR A 66 -9.34 46.06 -14.24
N LYS A 67 -9.39 47.20 -13.55
CA LYS A 67 -8.38 47.60 -12.57
C LYS A 67 -8.27 46.49 -11.51
N ILE A 68 -7.26 45.65 -11.62
CA ILE A 68 -6.86 44.72 -10.56
C ILE A 68 -5.67 45.34 -9.85
N THR A 69 -5.92 45.75 -8.61
CA THR A 69 -4.96 46.16 -7.59
C THR A 69 -3.85 45.09 -7.43
N PRO A 70 -2.57 45.44 -7.21
CA PRO A 70 -1.48 44.48 -7.10
C PRO A 70 -1.54 43.81 -5.72
N ARG A 71 -2.44 42.83 -5.54
CA ARG A 71 -2.37 41.89 -4.42
C ARG A 71 -1.75 40.60 -4.92
N PHE A 72 -0.63 40.23 -4.29
CA PHE A 72 0.20 39.04 -4.51
C PHE A 72 -0.61 37.82 -4.98
N ARG A 73 -0.65 37.59 -6.30
CA ARG A 73 -1.11 36.33 -6.89
C ARG A 73 0.02 35.32 -6.66
N GLY A 74 -0.19 34.35 -5.78
CA GLY A 74 0.83 33.37 -5.41
C GLY A 74 1.34 32.60 -6.63
N TYR A 75 2.65 32.64 -6.86
CA TYR A 75 3.30 31.81 -7.88
C TYR A 75 3.03 30.33 -7.57
N SER A 76 2.71 29.54 -8.59
CA SER A 76 2.59 28.09 -8.41
C SER A 76 3.95 27.52 -7.99
N SER A 77 3.98 26.52 -7.10
CA SER A 77 5.25 25.92 -6.65
C SER A 77 6.10 25.39 -7.82
N LEU A 78 5.47 25.01 -8.93
CA LEU A 78 6.15 24.60 -10.16
C LEU A 78 6.89 25.77 -10.83
N GLN A 79 6.29 26.96 -10.88
CA GLN A 79 6.94 28.17 -11.40
C GLN A 79 8.13 28.58 -10.56
N ILE A 80 8.01 28.51 -9.22
CA ILE A 80 9.11 28.84 -8.32
C ILE A 80 10.27 27.85 -8.53
N VAL A 81 9.99 26.55 -8.60
CA VAL A 81 11.01 25.52 -8.84
C VAL A 81 11.66 25.68 -10.21
N SER A 82 10.87 25.96 -11.26
CA SER A 82 11.39 26.19 -12.60
C SER A 82 12.23 27.47 -12.69
N ALA A 83 11.82 28.56 -12.02
CA ALA A 83 12.57 29.80 -11.95
C ALA A 83 13.91 29.60 -11.26
N ILE A 84 13.92 28.92 -10.10
CA ILE A 84 15.13 28.67 -9.33
C ILE A 84 16.08 27.78 -10.13
N LEU A 85 15.60 26.68 -10.70
CA LEU A 85 16.44 25.75 -11.45
C LEU A 85 17.08 26.40 -12.68
N ASN A 86 16.27 27.02 -13.54
CA ASN A 86 16.77 27.67 -14.75
C ASN A 86 17.61 28.93 -14.43
N GLY A 87 17.26 29.65 -13.37
CA GLY A 87 18.04 30.77 -12.85
C GLY A 87 19.42 30.34 -12.36
N CYS A 88 19.49 29.24 -11.59
CA CYS A 88 20.76 28.66 -11.15
C CYS A 88 21.61 28.17 -12.33
N ILE A 89 21.01 27.48 -13.31
CA ILE A 89 21.72 27.01 -14.52
C ILE A 89 22.29 28.19 -15.30
N GLY A 90 21.48 29.23 -15.54
CA GLY A 90 21.92 30.45 -16.23
C GLY A 90 23.05 31.17 -15.50
N PHE A 91 22.93 31.31 -14.18
CA PHE A 91 23.94 31.96 -13.34
C PHE A 91 25.27 31.21 -13.33
N VAL A 92 25.25 29.88 -13.18
CA VAL A 92 26.48 29.07 -13.18
C VAL A 92 27.18 29.14 -14.55
N ASN A 93 26.43 29.10 -15.65
CA ASN A 93 26.99 29.28 -17.00
C ASN A 93 27.61 30.67 -17.20
N LEU A 94 26.97 31.74 -16.71
CA LEU A 94 27.52 33.11 -16.75
C LEU A 94 28.84 33.21 -15.97
N CYS A 95 28.87 32.71 -14.74
CA CYS A 95 30.09 32.67 -13.92
C CYS A 95 31.20 31.87 -14.58
N LEU A 96 30.87 30.73 -15.20
CA LEU A 96 31.83 29.90 -15.93
C LEU A 96 32.39 30.60 -17.17
N GLY A 97 31.55 31.30 -17.93
CA GLY A 97 31.97 32.10 -19.08
C GLY A 97 32.93 33.24 -18.71
N ILE A 98 32.58 34.00 -17.65
CA ILE A 98 33.41 35.10 -17.13
C ILE A 98 34.75 34.56 -16.60
N TRP A 99 34.71 33.44 -15.87
CA TRP A 99 35.91 32.80 -15.36
C TRP A 99 36.88 32.37 -16.47
N ILE A 100 36.37 31.74 -17.53
CA ILE A 100 37.21 31.31 -18.68
C ILE A 100 37.83 32.53 -19.37
N LEU A 101 37.09 33.64 -19.49
CA LEU A 101 37.59 34.88 -20.05
C LEU A 101 38.71 35.49 -19.17
N GLU A 102 38.48 35.60 -17.86
CA GLU A 102 39.46 36.14 -16.91
C GLU A 102 40.73 35.28 -16.87
N GLU A 103 40.59 33.96 -16.85
CA GLU A 103 41.72 33.04 -16.83
C GLU A 103 42.55 33.14 -18.13
N LYS A 104 41.91 33.32 -19.28
CA LYS A 104 42.61 33.53 -20.56
C LYS A 104 43.32 34.88 -20.61
N LEU A 105 42.67 35.95 -20.15
CA LEU A 105 43.29 37.28 -20.03
C LEU A 105 44.52 37.24 -19.11
N ARG A 106 44.42 36.52 -17.98
CA ARG A 106 45.51 36.36 -17.01
C ARG A 106 46.68 35.52 -17.55
N LYS A 107 46.41 34.43 -18.30
CA LYS A 107 47.43 33.49 -18.78
C LYS A 107 48.04 33.83 -20.15
N LYS A 108 47.25 34.40 -21.07
CA LYS A 108 47.63 34.58 -22.49
C LYS A 108 47.58 36.03 -22.96
N GLN A 109 47.22 36.99 -22.10
CA GLN A 109 47.03 38.41 -22.42
C GLN A 109 46.14 38.69 -23.65
N THR A 110 45.34 37.72 -24.08
CA THR A 110 44.50 37.78 -25.27
C THR A 110 43.16 37.11 -24.98
N ALA A 111 42.07 37.71 -25.49
CA ALA A 111 40.71 37.17 -25.35
C ALA A 111 40.37 36.10 -26.41
N LEU A 112 41.33 35.78 -27.29
CA LEU A 112 41.17 34.92 -28.46
C LEU A 112 41.58 33.46 -28.15
N PRO A 113 40.97 32.45 -28.80
CA PRO A 113 39.78 32.54 -29.65
C PRO A 113 38.49 32.70 -28.84
N LEU A 114 37.55 33.47 -29.41
CA LEU A 114 36.28 33.86 -28.76
C LEU A 114 35.36 32.67 -28.47
N LYS A 115 35.41 31.58 -29.26
CA LYS A 115 34.54 30.40 -29.12
C LYS A 115 34.48 29.80 -27.71
N SER A 116 35.56 29.89 -26.95
CA SER A 116 35.72 29.15 -25.69
C SER A 116 34.93 29.72 -24.52
N TRP A 117 34.76 31.04 -24.45
CA TRP A 117 34.07 31.72 -23.35
C TRP A 117 32.75 32.34 -23.82
N LEU A 118 32.71 32.83 -25.06
CA LEU A 118 31.56 33.58 -25.59
C LEU A 118 30.31 32.70 -25.67
N VAL A 119 30.44 31.45 -26.10
CA VAL A 119 29.31 30.49 -26.21
C VAL A 119 28.66 30.25 -24.84
N VAL A 120 29.47 29.99 -23.81
CA VAL A 120 28.95 29.69 -22.45
C VAL A 120 28.30 30.93 -21.84
N LEU A 121 28.87 32.11 -22.10
CA LEU A 121 28.34 33.37 -21.60
C LEU A 121 26.97 33.69 -22.21
N PHE A 122 26.81 33.50 -23.53
CA PHE A 122 25.53 33.67 -24.22
C PHE A 122 24.48 32.66 -23.71
N GLN A 123 24.83 31.38 -23.60
CA GLN A 123 23.94 30.35 -23.05
C GLN A 123 23.51 30.69 -21.61
N GLY A 124 24.43 31.15 -20.76
CA GLY A 124 24.10 31.54 -19.40
C GLY A 124 23.12 32.71 -19.33
N PHE A 125 23.33 33.71 -20.19
CA PHE A 125 22.45 34.86 -20.30
C PHE A 125 21.06 34.51 -20.82
N THR A 126 20.95 33.64 -21.84
CA THR A 126 19.66 33.21 -22.40
C THR A 126 18.84 32.42 -21.40
N TRP A 127 19.41 31.42 -20.73
CA TRP A 127 18.70 30.61 -19.72
C TRP A 127 18.24 31.43 -18.51
N LEU A 128 19.05 32.38 -18.06
CA LEU A 128 18.70 33.28 -16.96
C LEU A 128 17.47 34.14 -17.32
N LEU A 129 17.48 34.79 -18.48
CA LEU A 129 16.39 35.67 -18.94
C LEU A 129 15.10 34.90 -19.25
N VAL A 130 15.20 33.82 -20.02
CA VAL A 130 14.06 33.00 -20.43
C VAL A 130 13.41 32.34 -19.21
N GLY A 131 14.23 31.77 -18.32
CA GLY A 131 13.75 31.14 -17.09
C GLY A 131 13.03 32.12 -16.16
N LEU A 132 13.60 33.31 -15.98
CA LEU A 132 13.04 34.36 -15.12
C LEU A 132 11.73 34.93 -15.70
N ILE A 133 11.68 35.20 -17.01
CA ILE A 133 10.52 35.82 -17.65
C ILE A 133 9.34 34.85 -17.76
N ILE A 134 9.58 33.61 -18.21
CA ILE A 134 8.51 32.60 -18.32
C ILE A 134 7.94 32.27 -16.93
N SER A 135 8.79 32.20 -15.91
CA SER A 135 8.36 31.78 -14.57
C SER A 135 7.75 32.91 -13.72
N LEU A 136 8.27 34.13 -13.80
CA LEU A 136 7.82 35.27 -12.97
C LEU A 136 6.85 36.22 -13.68
N ARG A 137 6.92 36.35 -15.01
CA ARG A 137 6.05 37.26 -15.81
C ARG A 137 5.15 36.56 -16.81
N GLY A 138 5.12 35.22 -16.85
CA GLY A 138 4.35 34.43 -17.81
C GLY A 138 2.85 34.76 -17.89
N ASN A 139 2.27 35.36 -16.84
CA ASN A 139 0.85 35.74 -16.76
C ASN A 139 0.53 37.08 -17.46
N HIS A 140 1.53 37.91 -17.79
CA HIS A 140 1.34 39.23 -18.41
C HIS A 140 1.61 39.26 -19.92
N LEU A 141 2.04 38.14 -20.51
CA LEU A 141 2.49 38.02 -21.90
C LEU A 141 1.47 37.23 -22.75
N GLN A 142 1.43 37.47 -24.06
CA GLN A 142 0.50 36.78 -24.97
C GLN A 142 0.77 35.26 -25.04
N ARG A 143 -0.31 34.47 -25.11
CA ARG A 143 -0.32 32.99 -25.08
C ARG A 143 0.50 32.32 -26.19
N THR A 144 0.39 32.82 -27.42
CA THR A 144 0.99 32.23 -28.62
C THR A 144 2.52 32.29 -28.61
N PRO A 145 3.14 33.46 -28.39
CA PRO A 145 4.58 33.54 -28.43
C PRO A 145 5.28 32.93 -27.20
N LEU A 146 4.62 32.89 -26.03
CA LEU A 146 5.19 32.23 -24.84
C LEU A 146 5.27 30.70 -25.00
N ARG A 147 4.25 30.10 -25.64
CA ARG A 147 4.25 28.67 -26.01
C ARG A 147 5.33 28.37 -27.04
N LEU A 148 5.41 29.21 -28.07
CA LEU A 148 6.44 29.06 -29.11
C LEU A 148 7.84 29.16 -28.51
N LEU A 149 8.10 30.15 -27.65
CA LEU A 149 9.37 30.34 -26.95
C LEU A 149 9.74 29.13 -26.08
N SER A 150 8.78 28.59 -25.32
CA SER A 150 9.04 27.44 -24.46
C SER A 150 9.26 26.14 -25.24
N VAL A 151 8.56 25.95 -26.38
CA VAL A 151 8.77 24.81 -27.27
C VAL A 151 10.16 24.92 -27.92
N LEU A 152 10.51 26.09 -28.46
CA LEU A 152 11.83 26.35 -29.04
C LEU A 152 12.95 26.13 -28.02
N ALA A 153 12.81 26.63 -26.79
CA ALA A 153 13.79 26.41 -25.73
C ALA A 153 13.94 24.93 -25.36
N SER A 154 12.84 24.16 -25.33
CA SER A 154 12.88 22.72 -25.06
C SER A 154 13.54 21.90 -26.17
N LEU A 155 13.26 22.23 -27.44
CA LEU A 155 13.89 21.59 -28.59
C LEU A 155 15.39 21.91 -28.66
N PHE A 156 15.76 23.18 -28.47
CA PHE A 156 17.14 23.63 -28.46
C PHE A 156 17.95 22.96 -27.34
N SER A 157 17.41 22.95 -26.12
CA SER A 157 18.04 22.27 -24.99
C SER A 157 18.18 20.77 -25.21
N GLY A 158 17.23 20.12 -25.88
CA GLY A 158 17.33 18.72 -26.26
C GLY A 158 18.47 18.45 -27.26
N ILE A 159 18.64 19.32 -28.25
CA ILE A 159 19.73 19.24 -29.24
C ILE A 159 21.09 19.46 -28.57
N VAL A 160 21.21 20.49 -27.72
CA VAL A 160 22.44 20.76 -26.96
C VAL A 160 22.77 19.61 -26.02
N CYS A 161 21.77 19.05 -25.33
CA CYS A 161 21.94 17.87 -24.49
C CYS A 161 22.44 16.65 -25.31
N ALA A 162 21.85 16.38 -26.48
CA ALA A 162 22.30 15.29 -27.35
C ALA A 162 23.73 15.49 -27.86
N LEU A 163 24.09 16.72 -28.27
CA LEU A 163 25.44 17.07 -28.72
C LEU A 163 26.47 16.98 -27.59
N SER A 164 26.12 17.41 -26.37
CA SER A 164 27.01 17.35 -25.20
C SER A 164 27.13 15.93 -24.63
N ILE A 165 26.10 15.09 -24.75
CA ILE A 165 26.21 13.65 -24.49
C ILE A 165 27.12 13.01 -25.55
N TYR A 166 26.98 13.37 -26.82
CA TYR A 166 27.85 12.89 -27.90
C TYR A 166 29.31 13.32 -27.72
N SER A 167 29.55 14.57 -27.29
CA SER A 167 30.91 15.06 -26.97
C SER A 167 31.48 14.37 -25.73
N ALA A 168 30.64 14.08 -24.73
CA ALA A 168 31.04 13.30 -23.56
C ALA A 168 31.42 11.85 -23.91
N ILE A 169 30.76 11.27 -24.92
CA ILE A 169 31.07 9.93 -25.46
C ILE A 169 32.42 9.94 -26.19
N LEU A 170 32.74 11.01 -26.93
CA LEU A 170 34.01 11.18 -27.64
C LEU A 170 35.19 11.58 -26.74
N GLY A 171 34.94 11.90 -25.47
CA GLY A 171 36.00 12.30 -24.52
C GLY A 171 36.52 13.74 -24.71
N GLU A 172 35.91 14.51 -25.61
CA GLU A 172 36.27 15.91 -25.88
C GLU A 172 35.29 16.88 -25.18
N GLY A 173 35.78 17.61 -24.16
CA GLY A 173 35.03 18.74 -23.57
C GLY A 173 35.17 18.89 -22.05
N MET A 174 34.87 20.09 -21.54
CA MET A 174 34.81 20.34 -20.08
C MET A 174 33.60 19.62 -19.47
N LEU A 175 33.86 18.75 -18.49
CA LEU A 175 32.84 18.01 -17.73
C LEU A 175 31.76 18.90 -17.11
N LEU A 176 32.15 20.08 -16.60
CA LEU A 176 31.22 21.03 -16.00
C LEU A 176 30.25 21.64 -17.03
N LYS A 177 30.73 21.92 -18.24
CA LYS A 177 29.88 22.40 -19.35
C LYS A 177 28.90 21.32 -19.81
N ILE A 178 29.39 20.09 -19.97
CA ILE A 178 28.56 18.93 -20.33
C ILE A 178 27.45 18.72 -19.28
N ALA A 179 27.78 18.81 -17.99
CA ALA A 179 26.81 18.68 -16.91
C ALA A 179 25.74 19.78 -16.95
N LEU A 180 26.12 21.03 -17.22
CA LEU A 180 25.19 22.17 -17.34
C LEU A 180 24.27 22.03 -18.56
N ASP A 181 24.81 21.59 -19.70
CA ASP A 181 24.05 21.33 -20.92
C ASP A 181 23.02 20.21 -20.72
N VAL A 182 23.38 19.12 -20.05
CA VAL A 182 22.45 18.03 -19.71
C VAL A 182 21.39 18.49 -18.71
N LEU A 183 21.74 19.32 -17.73
CA LEU A 183 20.81 19.84 -16.72
C LEU A 183 19.84 20.88 -17.29
N SER A 184 20.21 21.56 -18.39
CA SER A 184 19.34 22.51 -19.09
C SER A 184 18.09 21.85 -19.66
N PHE A 185 18.15 20.57 -20.06
CA PHE A 185 17.03 19.86 -20.69
C PHE A 185 15.85 19.60 -19.75
N PRO A 186 16.06 19.04 -18.53
CA PRO A 186 15.03 19.02 -17.49
C PRO A 186 14.49 20.42 -17.14
N GLY A 187 15.38 21.43 -17.11
CA GLY A 187 15.00 22.83 -16.86
C GLY A 187 14.03 23.39 -17.90
N ALA A 188 14.27 23.08 -19.18
CA ALA A 188 13.45 23.48 -20.32
C ALA A 188 12.07 22.78 -20.33
N ILE A 189 12.03 21.49 -19.99
CA ILE A 189 10.78 20.73 -19.84
C ILE A 189 9.93 21.30 -18.71
N LEU A 190 10.54 21.70 -17.59
CA LEU A 190 9.83 22.35 -16.50
C LEU A 190 9.23 23.71 -16.92
N LEU A 191 9.92 24.49 -17.76
CA LEU A 191 9.36 25.72 -18.34
C LEU A 191 8.16 25.43 -19.24
N LEU A 192 8.25 24.39 -20.07
CA LEU A 192 7.14 23.93 -20.92
C LEU A 192 5.92 23.56 -20.08
N LEU A 193 6.12 22.77 -19.03
CA LEU A 193 5.05 22.39 -18.11
C LEU A 193 4.47 23.60 -17.36
N CYS A 194 5.30 24.58 -16.99
CA CYS A 194 4.82 25.83 -16.40
C CYS A 194 3.89 26.58 -17.34
N VAL A 195 4.29 26.79 -18.60
CA VAL A 195 3.45 27.49 -19.59
C VAL A 195 2.13 26.76 -19.81
N TYR A 196 2.12 25.43 -19.94
CA TYR A 196 0.87 24.69 -20.13
C TYR A 196 -0.03 24.66 -18.89
N LYS A 197 0.53 24.69 -17.68
CA LYS A 197 -0.22 24.66 -16.41
C LYS A 197 -0.83 26.01 -16.05
N VAL A 198 -0.08 27.11 -16.23
CA VAL A 198 -0.52 28.48 -15.93
C VAL A 198 -1.83 28.83 -16.65
N TYR A 199 -1.95 28.44 -17.91
CA TYR A 199 -3.12 28.76 -18.73
C TYR A 199 -4.28 27.76 -18.60
N LYS A 200 -4.10 26.62 -17.92
CA LYS A 200 -5.21 25.70 -17.61
C LYS A 200 -6.01 26.20 -16.40
N HIS A 201 -5.44 27.08 -15.58
CA HIS A 201 -6.08 27.60 -14.37
C HIS A 201 -7.07 28.75 -14.62
N GLU A 202 -7.07 29.35 -15.82
CA GLU A 202 -8.03 30.40 -16.20
C GLU A 202 -9.36 29.83 -16.76
N GLY A 203 -9.50 28.51 -16.88
CA GLY A 203 -10.73 27.85 -17.38
C GLY A 203 -11.71 27.39 -16.30
N ASN A 204 -11.32 27.36 -15.03
CA ASN A 204 -12.18 26.98 -13.89
C ASN A 204 -11.99 28.01 -12.78
N GLY A 205 -12.79 29.06 -12.78
CA GLY A 205 -12.88 30.05 -11.70
C GLY A 205 -14.19 29.88 -10.93
N GLU A 206 -14.13 30.17 -9.62
CA GLU A 206 -15.14 29.99 -8.56
C GLU A 206 -15.14 28.57 -7.99
N TYR A 207 -14.73 28.28 -6.75
CA TYR A 207 -14.75 29.01 -5.49
C TYR A 207 -13.49 28.67 -4.67
N ASP A 208 -12.89 29.66 -4.00
CA ASP A 208 -12.26 29.53 -2.67
C ASP A 208 -11.30 30.70 -2.43
N LEU A 209 -11.83 31.78 -1.85
CA LEU A 209 -10.97 32.79 -1.19
C LEU A 209 -11.78 33.65 -0.22
N TYR A 210 -12.14 33.07 0.93
CA TYR A 210 -12.22 33.81 2.17
C TYR A 210 -11.63 32.98 3.31
N ALA A 211 -10.48 33.41 3.81
CA ALA A 211 -10.05 33.17 5.17
C ALA A 211 -9.73 34.56 5.76
N PRO A 212 -10.46 35.06 6.76
CA PRO A 212 -10.08 36.26 7.47
C PRO A 212 -9.11 35.92 8.61
N LEU A 213 -8.13 36.80 8.81
CA LEU A 213 -7.20 36.79 9.92
C LEU A 213 -7.58 37.93 10.88
N ASN A 214 -7.68 37.54 12.16
CA ASN A 214 -7.66 38.32 13.41
C ASN A 214 -8.99 38.69 14.09
N GLY A 215 -9.08 38.23 15.35
CA GLY A 215 -9.66 38.97 16.48
C GLY A 215 -10.91 38.35 17.11
N GLU A 216 -10.74 37.43 18.06
CA GLU A 216 -11.74 37.13 19.11
C GLU A 216 -12.13 38.42 19.87
N PRO A 217 -13.35 38.55 20.47
CA PRO A 217 -13.89 37.56 21.43
C PRO A 217 -15.43 37.40 21.50
N ASN A 218 -15.83 36.37 22.25
CA ASN A 218 -17.15 36.09 22.87
C ASN A 218 -18.23 35.39 22.01
N GLY A 219 -18.59 34.19 22.46
CA GLY A 219 -19.81 33.48 22.06
C GLY A 219 -19.61 31.97 22.04
N GLU A 220 -20.12 31.28 23.06
CA GLU A 220 -19.98 29.85 23.34
C GLU A 220 -20.30 28.88 22.18
N SER A 221 -19.65 27.72 22.25
CA SER A 221 -19.99 26.42 21.63
C SER A 221 -19.57 26.14 20.18
N LYS A 222 -18.31 25.69 20.01
CA LYS A 222 -17.87 24.53 19.18
C LYS A 222 -16.34 24.51 19.09
N ILE A 223 -15.70 24.06 20.16
CA ILE A 223 -14.31 23.59 20.13
C ILE A 223 -14.37 22.08 19.81
N ASP A 224 -13.42 21.57 19.01
CA ASP A 224 -13.12 20.14 18.71
C ASP A 224 -13.33 19.56 17.29
N SER A 225 -12.96 20.24 16.21
CA SER A 225 -12.71 19.50 14.93
C SER A 225 -11.62 20.01 13.98
N VAL A 226 -11.07 21.21 14.18
CA VAL A 226 -10.07 21.78 13.25
C VAL A 226 -8.63 21.37 13.56
N ASP A 227 -8.37 20.81 14.75
CA ASP A 227 -7.01 20.48 15.24
C ASP A 227 -6.53 19.05 15.00
N GLN A 228 -7.37 18.14 14.49
CA GLN A 228 -6.97 16.73 14.33
C GLN A 228 -6.44 16.33 12.95
N VAL A 229 -6.43 17.21 11.93
CA VAL A 229 -5.94 16.84 10.58
C VAL A 229 -4.41 16.80 10.52
N THR A 230 -3.83 15.89 9.73
CA THR A 230 -2.37 15.75 9.61
C THR A 230 -1.65 17.09 9.34
N PRO A 231 -0.51 17.37 10.02
CA PRO A 231 0.31 18.56 9.74
C PRO A 231 0.78 18.65 8.28
N PHE A 232 0.80 17.51 7.57
CA PHE A 232 1.08 17.44 6.13
C PHE A 232 0.11 18.27 5.28
N ALA A 233 -1.17 18.37 5.67
CA ALA A 233 -2.17 19.15 4.95
C ALA A 233 -1.81 20.65 4.91
N LYS A 234 -1.41 21.20 6.07
CA LYS A 234 -1.06 22.62 6.27
C LYS A 234 0.42 22.92 5.97
N ALA A 235 1.26 21.90 5.74
CA ALA A 235 2.70 22.07 5.55
C ALA A 235 3.06 22.89 4.28
N GLY A 236 3.98 23.84 4.45
CA GLY A 236 4.61 24.57 3.34
C GLY A 236 5.53 23.70 2.48
N PHE A 237 6.06 24.26 1.38
CA PHE A 237 6.85 23.52 0.39
C PHE A 237 8.10 22.84 0.98
N PHE A 238 8.94 23.58 1.72
CA PHE A 238 10.14 23.02 2.35
C PHE A 238 9.80 21.92 3.35
N ASN A 239 8.78 22.15 4.17
CA ASN A 239 8.31 21.21 5.17
C ASN A 239 7.85 19.87 4.52
N LYS A 240 7.14 19.94 3.39
CA LYS A 240 6.73 18.76 2.59
C LYS A 240 7.92 18.04 1.96
N ILE A 241 8.92 18.78 1.49
CA ILE A 241 10.11 18.21 0.83
C ILE A 241 11.04 17.51 1.82
N SER A 242 11.23 18.07 3.01
CA SER A 242 12.12 17.54 4.05
C SER A 242 11.44 16.58 5.04
N PHE A 243 10.13 16.37 4.93
CA PHE A 243 9.32 15.57 5.88
C PHE A 243 9.31 16.12 7.32
N TRP A 244 9.56 17.42 7.50
CA TRP A 244 9.67 18.02 8.83
C TRP A 244 8.36 17.98 9.64
N TRP A 245 7.23 17.85 8.95
CA TRP A 245 5.88 17.80 9.50
C TRP A 245 5.64 16.55 10.36
N LEU A 246 6.51 15.54 10.24
CA LEU A 246 6.45 14.32 11.04
C LEU A 246 7.11 14.48 12.42
N ASN A 247 8.01 15.45 12.60
CA ASN A 247 8.78 15.64 13.84
C ASN A 247 7.91 15.80 15.11
N PRO A 248 6.77 16.52 15.10
CA PRO A 248 5.90 16.61 16.27
C PRO A 248 5.37 15.24 16.73
N LEU A 249 4.96 14.39 15.79
CA LEU A 249 4.46 13.04 16.08
C LEU A 249 5.60 12.13 16.59
N MET A 250 6.79 12.21 15.99
CA MET A 250 7.96 11.45 16.45
C MET A 250 8.42 11.88 17.85
N ARG A 251 8.34 13.17 18.17
CA ARG A 251 8.63 13.68 19.52
C ARG A 251 7.62 13.14 20.53
N LYS A 252 6.33 13.20 20.21
CA LYS A 252 5.27 12.65 21.05
C LYS A 252 5.45 11.15 21.28
N GLY A 253 5.81 10.40 20.24
CA GLY A 253 6.12 8.97 20.32
C GLY A 253 7.42 8.62 21.07
N LYS A 254 8.32 9.59 21.27
CA LYS A 254 9.49 9.45 22.15
C LYS A 254 9.11 9.67 23.63
N GLU A 255 8.19 10.59 23.89
CA GLU A 255 7.76 10.97 25.24
C GLU A 255 6.72 9.99 25.82
N LYS A 256 5.82 9.45 24.97
CA LYS A 256 4.83 8.44 25.35
C LYS A 256 4.58 7.42 24.24
N THR A 257 4.04 6.26 24.60
CA THR A 257 3.49 5.31 23.63
C THR A 257 2.33 5.96 22.90
N LEU A 258 2.35 5.92 21.57
CA LEU A 258 1.28 6.49 20.74
C LEU A 258 0.02 5.63 20.85
N GLU A 259 -1.08 6.27 21.24
CA GLU A 259 -2.43 5.70 21.23
C GLU A 259 -3.17 6.14 19.97
N ASP A 260 -4.31 5.51 19.66
CA ASP A 260 -5.08 5.82 18.45
C ASP A 260 -5.55 7.28 18.42
N GLU A 261 -5.80 7.89 19.58
CA GLU A 261 -6.14 9.31 19.75
C GLU A 261 -4.97 10.26 19.40
N ASP A 262 -3.73 9.78 19.43
CA ASP A 262 -2.56 10.58 19.10
C ASP A 262 -2.28 10.64 17.60
N ILE A 263 -2.89 9.75 16.83
CA ILE A 263 -2.68 9.64 15.39
C ILE A 263 -3.59 10.66 14.69
N PRO A 264 -3.03 11.60 13.90
CA PRO A 264 -3.83 12.61 13.26
C PRO A 264 -4.68 12.03 12.12
N ASN A 265 -5.88 12.59 11.95
CA ASN A 265 -6.81 12.28 10.87
C ASN A 265 -6.21 12.58 9.50
N LEU A 266 -6.49 11.70 8.53
CA LEU A 266 -6.08 11.85 7.14
C LEU A 266 -6.62 13.14 6.50
N ARG A 267 -5.88 13.65 5.51
CA ARG A 267 -6.35 14.76 4.67
C ARG A 267 -7.61 14.35 3.91
N GLU A 268 -8.53 15.28 3.68
CA GLU A 268 -9.79 15.00 2.98
C GLU A 268 -9.59 14.32 1.61
N ALA A 269 -8.60 14.77 0.83
CA ALA A 269 -8.25 14.18 -0.47
C ALA A 269 -7.67 12.75 -0.40
N GLU A 270 -7.43 12.23 0.80
CA GLU A 270 -6.88 10.88 1.07
C GLU A 270 -7.90 9.99 1.79
N ARG A 271 -9.10 10.50 2.12
CA ARG A 271 -10.19 9.72 2.72
C ARG A 271 -10.86 8.83 1.68
N ALA A 272 -11.37 7.69 2.13
CA ALA A 272 -11.99 6.67 1.26
C ALA A 272 -13.18 7.23 0.45
N GLU A 273 -13.99 8.08 1.07
CA GLU A 273 -15.13 8.72 0.42
C GLU A 273 -14.71 9.62 -0.75
N SER A 274 -13.77 10.53 -0.52
CA SER A 274 -13.22 11.43 -1.54
C SER A 274 -12.55 10.66 -2.69
N CYS A 275 -11.77 9.63 -2.37
CA CYS A 275 -11.10 8.82 -3.39
C CYS A 275 -12.10 8.03 -4.24
N TYR A 276 -13.15 7.50 -3.60
CA TYR A 276 -14.22 6.75 -4.29
C TYR A 276 -15.12 7.64 -5.15
N THR A 277 -15.44 8.85 -4.68
CA THR A 277 -16.23 9.83 -5.43
C THR A 277 -15.46 10.35 -6.65
N GLU A 278 -14.18 10.68 -6.51
CA GLU A 278 -13.31 11.07 -7.65
C GLU A 278 -13.22 9.96 -8.71
N PHE A 279 -13.08 8.70 -8.26
CA PHE A 279 -13.10 7.54 -9.15
C PHE A 279 -14.42 7.39 -9.92
N LEU A 280 -15.56 7.50 -9.22
CA LEU A 280 -16.88 7.42 -9.85
C LEU A 280 -17.13 8.55 -10.85
N GLU A 281 -16.71 9.78 -10.53
CA GLU A 281 -16.88 10.92 -11.41
C GLU A 281 -16.11 10.71 -12.73
N GLN A 282 -14.87 10.21 -12.66
CA GLN A 282 -14.08 9.89 -13.85
C GLN A 282 -14.64 8.70 -14.63
N LEU A 283 -15.13 7.67 -13.94
CA LEU A 283 -15.76 6.52 -14.58
C LEU A 283 -17.02 6.94 -15.35
N ASN A 284 -17.84 7.82 -14.77
CA ASN A 284 -19.04 8.34 -15.41
C ASN A 284 -18.72 9.23 -16.62
N LYS A 285 -17.67 10.06 -16.53
CA LYS A 285 -17.18 10.87 -17.67
C LYS A 285 -16.75 9.99 -18.85
N GLN A 286 -16.07 8.86 -18.58
CA GLN A 286 -15.69 7.91 -19.64
C GLN A 286 -16.90 7.21 -20.26
N LYS A 287 -17.86 6.76 -19.43
CA LYS A 287 -19.13 6.18 -19.92
C LYS A 287 -19.92 7.12 -20.83
N GLN A 288 -19.81 8.43 -20.63
CA GLN A 288 -20.47 9.43 -21.47
C GLN A 288 -19.70 9.74 -22.77
N ALA A 289 -18.38 9.54 -22.79
CA ALA A 289 -17.51 9.89 -23.91
C ALA A 289 -17.26 8.74 -24.90
N GLU A 290 -17.28 7.49 -24.43
CA GLU A 290 -17.01 6.29 -25.25
C GLU A 290 -18.30 5.45 -25.41
N SER A 291 -18.59 5.00 -26.65
CA SER A 291 -19.69 4.05 -26.92
C SER A 291 -19.36 2.60 -26.53
N SER A 292 -18.11 2.33 -26.15
CA SER A 292 -17.59 1.04 -25.70
C SER A 292 -17.46 0.98 -24.17
N GLN A 293 -17.30 -0.24 -23.61
CA GLN A 293 -17.09 -0.41 -22.17
C GLN A 293 -15.88 0.41 -21.68
N PRO A 294 -16.04 1.24 -20.63
CA PRO A 294 -14.96 2.10 -20.13
C PRO A 294 -13.83 1.25 -19.55
N SER A 295 -12.59 1.55 -19.92
CA SER A 295 -11.44 0.83 -19.37
C SER A 295 -11.12 1.29 -17.94
N LEU A 296 -11.45 0.44 -16.97
CA LEU A 296 -11.17 0.65 -15.54
C LEU A 296 -9.71 1.06 -15.27
N LEU A 297 -8.75 0.48 -16.01
CA LEU A 297 -7.33 0.80 -15.85
C LEU A 297 -7.03 2.25 -16.21
N TRP A 298 -7.60 2.74 -17.31
CA TRP A 298 -7.40 4.11 -17.74
C TRP A 298 -8.11 5.11 -16.83
N THR A 299 -9.27 4.74 -16.26
CA THR A 299 -9.94 5.55 -15.23
C THR A 299 -9.01 5.77 -14.04
N ILE A 300 -8.42 4.70 -13.51
CA ILE A 300 -7.50 4.76 -12.34
C ILE A 300 -6.28 5.64 -12.64
N VAL A 301 -5.66 5.45 -13.81
CA VAL A 301 -4.51 6.26 -14.24
C VAL A 301 -4.91 7.73 -14.40
N SER A 302 -6.09 8.00 -14.95
CA SER A 302 -6.60 9.35 -15.17
C SER A 302 -6.93 10.09 -13.87
N CYS A 303 -7.34 9.41 -12.80
CA CYS A 303 -7.54 10.02 -11.48
C CYS A 303 -6.23 10.61 -10.92
N HIS A 304 -5.10 9.93 -11.13
CA HIS A 304 -3.84 10.24 -10.43
C HIS A 304 -2.67 10.57 -11.36
N TRP A 305 -2.91 10.85 -12.64
CA TRP A 305 -1.86 11.06 -13.64
C TRP A 305 -0.85 12.16 -13.24
N LYS A 306 -1.31 13.24 -12.60
CA LYS A 306 -0.44 14.34 -12.15
C LYS A 306 0.58 13.86 -11.13
N ASP A 307 0.14 13.07 -10.15
CA ASP A 307 1.01 12.57 -9.09
C ASP A 307 2.00 11.52 -9.63
N ILE A 308 1.56 10.68 -10.57
CA ILE A 308 2.41 9.69 -11.27
C ILE A 308 3.53 10.38 -12.08
N VAL A 309 3.23 11.45 -12.81
CA VAL A 309 4.25 12.20 -13.57
C VAL A 309 5.26 12.86 -12.63
N ILE A 310 4.79 13.45 -11.51
CA ILE A 310 5.67 14.08 -10.51
C ILE A 310 6.57 13.04 -9.84
N SER A 311 6.04 11.87 -9.45
CA SER A 311 6.88 10.80 -8.89
C SER A 311 7.87 10.27 -9.91
N GLY A 312 7.49 10.18 -11.19
CA GLY A 312 8.37 9.79 -12.28
C GLY A 312 9.54 10.75 -12.48
N PHE A 313 9.31 12.06 -12.34
CA PHE A 313 10.38 13.06 -12.38
C PHE A 313 11.42 12.84 -11.28
N PHE A 314 10.99 12.64 -10.03
CA PHE A 314 11.91 12.35 -8.93
C PHE A 314 12.64 11.02 -9.09
N ALA A 315 11.97 10.00 -9.64
CA ALA A 315 12.59 8.72 -9.96
C ALA A 315 13.71 8.90 -11.02
N MET A 316 13.46 9.67 -12.07
CA MET A 316 14.46 9.99 -13.10
C MET A 316 15.66 10.74 -12.49
N LEU A 317 15.36 11.77 -11.70
CA LEU A 317 16.37 12.61 -11.07
C LEU A 317 17.30 11.79 -10.16
N LYS A 318 16.74 10.88 -9.37
CA LYS A 318 17.50 9.93 -8.55
C LYS A 318 18.48 9.12 -9.39
N ILE A 319 18.06 8.57 -10.53
CA ILE A 319 18.93 7.72 -11.37
C ILE A 319 20.06 8.54 -12.00
N LEU A 320 19.76 9.74 -12.48
CA LEU A 320 20.77 10.64 -13.03
C LEU A 320 21.83 11.02 -12.00
N THR A 321 21.42 11.44 -10.79
CA THR A 321 22.35 11.82 -9.72
C THR A 321 23.14 10.63 -9.18
N LEU A 322 22.54 9.44 -9.15
CA LEU A 322 23.20 8.21 -8.73
C LEU A 322 24.32 7.82 -9.72
N SER A 323 24.02 7.88 -11.02
CA SER A 323 24.97 7.57 -12.09
C SER A 323 26.04 8.65 -12.32
N ALA A 324 25.79 9.89 -11.89
CA ALA A 324 26.84 10.92 -11.86
C ALA A 324 27.96 10.58 -10.86
N GLY A 325 27.70 9.76 -9.83
CA GLY A 325 28.65 9.41 -8.77
C GLY A 325 30.00 8.88 -9.28
N PRO A 326 30.05 7.79 -10.06
CA PRO A 326 31.29 7.26 -10.61
C PRO A 326 32.05 8.24 -11.53
N LEU A 327 31.34 9.07 -12.31
CA LEU A 327 31.95 10.05 -13.20
C LEU A 327 32.61 11.20 -12.42
N LEU A 328 31.93 11.69 -11.38
CA LEU A 328 32.49 12.69 -10.48
C LEU A 328 33.68 12.13 -9.69
N LEU A 329 33.63 10.86 -9.29
CA LEU A 329 34.76 10.17 -8.65
C LEU A 329 35.96 10.07 -9.60
N ASN A 330 35.75 9.69 -10.87
CA ASN A 330 36.80 9.65 -11.88
C ASN A 330 37.53 11.00 -11.99
N SER A 331 36.75 12.07 -12.10
CA SER A 331 37.26 13.44 -12.23
C SER A 331 38.01 13.89 -10.98
N PHE A 332 37.51 13.52 -9.80
CA PHE A 332 38.14 13.83 -8.52
C PHE A 332 39.52 13.15 -8.38
N ILE A 333 39.64 11.89 -8.82
CA ILE A 333 40.92 11.16 -8.80
C ILE A 333 41.90 11.79 -9.80
N LEU A 334 41.46 12.16 -11.01
CA LEU A 334 42.31 12.84 -12.00
C LEU A 334 42.89 14.18 -11.48
N VAL A 335 42.07 14.96 -10.77
CA VAL A 335 42.53 16.20 -10.13
C VAL A 335 43.54 15.91 -9.01
N ALA A 336 43.31 14.85 -8.22
CA ALA A 336 44.23 14.44 -7.15
C ALA A 336 45.58 13.93 -7.70
N GLU A 337 45.60 13.33 -8.89
CA GLU A 337 46.82 12.96 -9.64
C GLU A 337 47.57 14.16 -10.24
N GLY A 338 47.08 15.39 -10.07
CA GLY A 338 47.71 16.61 -10.57
C GLY A 338 47.28 17.02 -11.99
N LYS A 339 46.32 16.31 -12.61
CA LYS A 339 45.76 16.64 -13.95
C LYS A 339 44.59 17.62 -13.84
N ALA A 340 44.74 18.67 -13.02
CA ALA A 340 43.71 19.70 -12.87
C ALA A 340 43.70 20.65 -14.07
N GLY A 341 42.51 20.88 -14.65
CA GLY A 341 42.29 21.91 -15.66
C GLY A 341 42.40 23.33 -15.10
N PHE A 342 42.05 23.56 -13.83
CA PHE A 342 42.19 24.86 -13.15
C PHE A 342 42.38 24.74 -11.63
N LYS A 343 42.90 25.81 -11.00
CA LYS A 343 43.38 25.82 -9.59
C LYS A 343 42.34 25.39 -8.53
N TYR A 344 41.05 25.63 -8.78
CA TYR A 344 39.98 25.36 -7.81
C TYR A 344 39.07 24.19 -8.19
N GLU A 345 39.45 23.39 -9.19
CA GLU A 345 38.63 22.30 -9.70
C GLU A 345 38.27 21.27 -8.63
N GLY A 346 39.20 20.93 -7.72
CA GLY A 346 38.94 20.01 -6.61
C GLY A 346 37.82 20.49 -5.67
N TYR A 347 37.77 21.79 -5.36
CA TYR A 347 36.71 22.36 -4.51
C TYR A 347 35.35 22.34 -5.22
N VAL A 348 35.33 22.65 -6.51
CA VAL A 348 34.11 22.61 -7.33
C VAL A 348 33.57 21.19 -7.43
N LEU A 349 34.44 20.19 -7.64
CA LEU A 349 34.06 18.78 -7.68
C LEU A 349 33.53 18.30 -6.32
N ALA A 350 34.16 18.70 -5.21
CA ALA A 350 33.69 18.36 -3.86
C ALA A 350 32.28 18.93 -3.57
N LEU A 351 32.04 20.21 -3.90
CA LEU A 351 30.72 20.83 -3.79
C LEU A 351 29.69 20.14 -4.70
N THR A 352 30.08 19.81 -5.93
CA THR A 352 29.21 19.12 -6.89
C THR A 352 28.82 17.73 -6.39
N LEU A 353 29.76 16.97 -5.82
CA LEU A 353 29.49 15.67 -5.18
C LEU A 353 28.51 15.81 -4.01
N PHE A 354 28.68 16.81 -3.14
CA PHE A 354 27.78 17.08 -2.02
C PHE A 354 26.35 17.38 -2.49
N PHE A 355 26.19 18.28 -3.45
CA PHE A 355 24.87 18.62 -3.99
C PHE A 355 24.25 17.45 -4.76
N SER A 356 25.03 16.71 -5.54
CA SER A 356 24.56 15.52 -6.26
C SER A 356 24.02 14.47 -5.29
N LYS A 357 24.74 14.17 -4.20
CA LYS A 357 24.30 13.20 -3.19
C LYS A 357 23.12 13.68 -2.36
N SER A 358 23.06 14.98 -2.05
CA SER A 358 21.89 15.56 -1.37
C SER A 358 20.63 15.48 -2.24
N LEU A 359 20.77 15.75 -3.54
CA LEU A 359 19.68 15.67 -4.52
C LEU A 359 19.25 14.23 -4.77
N GLU A 360 20.19 13.28 -4.84
CA GLU A 360 19.92 11.84 -4.90
C GLU A 360 19.05 11.39 -3.73
N SER A 361 19.47 11.73 -2.50
CA SER A 361 18.75 11.36 -1.28
C SER A 361 17.33 11.96 -1.23
N LEU A 362 17.21 13.25 -1.57
CA LEU A 362 15.93 13.93 -1.57
C LEU A 362 14.98 13.34 -2.62
N SER A 363 15.47 13.14 -3.84
CA SER A 363 14.68 12.62 -4.96
C SER A 363 14.19 11.20 -4.68
N GLN A 364 15.04 10.35 -4.09
CA GLN A 364 14.64 9.00 -3.69
C GLN A 364 13.48 9.02 -2.68
N ARG A 365 13.60 9.82 -1.61
CA ARG A 365 12.54 9.89 -0.57
C ARG A 365 11.24 10.45 -1.13
N GLN A 366 11.31 11.48 -1.97
CA GLN A 366 10.13 12.08 -2.60
C GLN A 366 9.45 11.13 -3.59
N TRP A 367 10.22 10.40 -4.40
CA TRP A 367 9.69 9.34 -5.24
C TRP A 367 8.96 8.29 -4.41
N TYR A 368 9.62 7.73 -3.39
CA TYR A 368 9.07 6.63 -2.60
C TYR A 368 7.75 7.04 -1.91
N PHE A 369 7.75 8.21 -1.26
CA PHE A 369 6.56 8.70 -0.56
C PHE A 369 5.39 8.95 -1.51
N ARG A 370 5.61 9.66 -2.63
CA ARG A 370 4.52 10.02 -3.55
C ARG A 370 3.94 8.80 -4.25
N SER A 371 4.77 7.89 -4.74
CA SER A 371 4.28 6.66 -5.35
C SER A 371 3.52 5.80 -4.34
N ARG A 372 3.95 5.76 -3.07
CA ARG A 372 3.23 5.07 -2.00
C ARG A 372 1.88 5.70 -1.70
N LEU A 373 1.82 7.03 -1.68
CA LEU A 373 0.58 7.77 -1.42
C LEU A 373 -0.46 7.53 -2.52
N VAL A 374 -0.05 7.54 -3.80
CA VAL A 374 -0.93 7.16 -4.93
C VAL A 374 -1.43 5.72 -4.75
N GLY A 375 -0.54 4.81 -4.39
CA GLY A 375 -0.88 3.42 -4.10
C GLY A 375 -1.94 3.24 -3.01
N LEU A 376 -1.82 4.01 -1.93
CA LEU A 376 -2.79 4.01 -0.82
C LEU A 376 -4.16 4.55 -1.25
N LYS A 377 -4.21 5.62 -2.04
CA LYS A 377 -5.46 6.14 -2.62
C LYS A 377 -6.14 5.10 -3.51
N VAL A 378 -5.36 4.42 -4.36
CA VAL A 378 -5.84 3.35 -5.24
C VAL A 378 -6.44 2.20 -4.44
N ARG A 379 -5.71 1.73 -3.42
CA ARG A 379 -6.21 0.69 -2.52
C ARG A 379 -7.50 1.13 -1.82
N SER A 380 -7.56 2.36 -1.33
CA SER A 380 -8.70 2.88 -0.58
C SER A 380 -10.00 2.88 -1.39
N PHE A 381 -9.99 3.45 -2.61
CA PHE A 381 -11.20 3.44 -3.43
C PHE A 381 -11.55 2.04 -3.97
N LEU A 382 -10.55 1.18 -4.26
CA LEU A 382 -10.82 -0.20 -4.68
C LEU A 382 -11.50 -0.99 -3.56
N THR A 383 -11.04 -0.85 -2.31
CA THR A 383 -11.69 -1.46 -1.14
C THR A 383 -13.12 -0.94 -0.99
N ALA A 384 -13.35 0.36 -1.12
CA ALA A 384 -14.69 0.93 -1.08
C ALA A 384 -15.60 0.43 -2.23
N ALA A 385 -15.05 0.29 -3.44
CA ALA A 385 -15.76 -0.23 -4.60
C ALA A 385 -16.14 -1.71 -4.42
N ILE A 386 -15.20 -2.54 -3.93
CA ILE A 386 -15.45 -3.96 -3.66
C ILE A 386 -16.52 -4.10 -2.57
N TYR A 387 -16.43 -3.33 -1.49
CA TYR A 387 -17.41 -3.37 -0.41
C TYR A 387 -18.82 -2.97 -0.88
N LYS A 388 -18.94 -1.88 -1.66
CA LYS A 388 -20.23 -1.47 -2.24
C LYS A 388 -20.78 -2.49 -3.25
N LYS A 389 -19.91 -3.15 -4.01
CA LYS A 389 -20.31 -4.22 -4.94
C LYS A 389 -20.81 -5.46 -4.19
N GLN A 390 -20.12 -5.86 -3.13
CA GLN A 390 -20.49 -7.03 -2.30
C GLN A 390 -21.92 -6.90 -1.74
N GLN A 391 -22.32 -5.69 -1.32
CA GLN A 391 -23.67 -5.42 -0.81
C GLN A 391 -24.77 -5.56 -1.86
N ARG A 392 -24.44 -5.52 -3.16
CA ARG A 392 -25.39 -5.55 -4.29
C ARG A 392 -25.29 -6.83 -5.12
N LEU A 393 -24.40 -7.75 -4.77
CA LEU A 393 -24.13 -8.94 -5.57
C LEU A 393 -25.33 -9.89 -5.59
N SER A 394 -25.68 -10.44 -6.75
CA SER A 394 -26.71 -11.48 -6.89
C SER A 394 -26.33 -12.78 -6.19
N ASN A 395 -27.30 -13.66 -5.93
CA ASN A 395 -27.01 -14.97 -5.32
C ASN A 395 -26.12 -15.84 -6.22
N ALA A 396 -26.33 -15.81 -7.55
CA ALA A 396 -25.43 -16.43 -8.51
C ALA A 396 -24.01 -15.86 -8.41
N GLY A 397 -23.88 -14.54 -8.28
CA GLY A 397 -22.60 -13.88 -8.03
C GLY A 397 -21.94 -14.29 -6.71
N ARG A 398 -22.71 -14.45 -5.63
CA ARG A 398 -22.24 -14.91 -4.29
C ARG A 398 -21.78 -16.37 -4.31
N LEU A 399 -22.38 -17.22 -5.16
CA LEU A 399 -21.94 -18.61 -5.37
C LEU A 399 -20.61 -18.66 -6.14
N ILE A 400 -20.43 -17.82 -7.14
CA ILE A 400 -19.17 -17.72 -7.91
C ILE A 400 -18.05 -17.13 -7.04
N HIS A 401 -18.36 -16.05 -6.31
CA HIS A 401 -17.42 -15.30 -5.50
C HIS A 401 -17.68 -15.54 -4.01
N SER A 402 -17.05 -16.57 -3.44
CA SER A 402 -17.21 -16.89 -2.03
C SER A 402 -16.73 -15.77 -1.10
N GLY A 403 -17.21 -15.74 0.15
CA GLY A 403 -16.77 -14.73 1.13
C GLY A 403 -15.25 -14.73 1.38
N GLY A 404 -14.59 -15.89 1.27
CA GLY A 404 -13.13 -16.00 1.35
C GLY A 404 -12.42 -15.36 0.16
N GLU A 405 -12.97 -15.48 -1.04
CA GLU A 405 -12.43 -14.81 -2.23
C GLU A 405 -12.61 -13.30 -2.17
N ILE A 406 -13.76 -12.81 -1.72
CA ILE A 406 -14.01 -11.37 -1.56
C ILE A 406 -13.03 -10.77 -0.55
N MET A 407 -12.78 -11.47 0.57
CA MET A 407 -11.76 -11.07 1.53
C MET A 407 -10.37 -11.02 0.88
N ASN A 408 -10.03 -11.97 0.02
CA ASN A 408 -8.77 -11.99 -0.74
C ASN A 408 -8.69 -10.80 -1.72
N TYR A 409 -9.79 -10.42 -2.36
CA TYR A 409 -9.83 -9.24 -3.24
C TYR A 409 -9.48 -7.95 -2.49
N VAL A 410 -9.99 -7.79 -1.26
CA VAL A 410 -9.73 -6.62 -0.41
C VAL A 410 -8.33 -6.63 0.21
N THR A 411 -7.92 -7.77 0.78
CA THR A 411 -6.70 -7.85 1.59
C THR A 411 -5.43 -8.05 0.75
N VAL A 412 -5.52 -8.80 -0.34
CA VAL A 412 -4.37 -9.17 -1.17
C VAL A 412 -4.37 -8.44 -2.51
N ASP A 413 -5.48 -8.48 -3.25
CA ASP A 413 -5.47 -7.98 -4.63
C ASP A 413 -5.49 -6.45 -4.72
N ALA A 414 -6.33 -5.79 -3.93
CA ALA A 414 -6.33 -4.33 -3.81
C ALA A 414 -4.98 -3.83 -3.26
N TYR A 415 -4.34 -4.59 -2.36
CA TYR A 415 -2.99 -4.28 -1.89
C TYR A 415 -1.98 -4.37 -3.03
N ARG A 416 -1.93 -5.49 -3.78
CA ARG A 416 -1.00 -5.68 -4.92
C ARG A 416 -1.16 -4.60 -6.00
N ILE A 417 -2.39 -4.18 -6.29
CA ILE A 417 -2.65 -3.08 -7.23
C ILE A 417 -2.19 -1.74 -6.63
N GLY A 418 -2.39 -1.53 -5.33
CA GLY A 418 -1.87 -0.37 -4.60
C GLY A 418 -0.35 -0.30 -4.55
N GLU A 419 0.36 -1.43 -4.56
CA GLU A 419 1.84 -1.46 -4.64
C GLU A 419 2.36 -1.04 -6.02
N PHE A 420 1.58 -1.28 -7.07
CA PHE A 420 2.02 -1.18 -8.45
C PHE A 420 2.62 0.17 -8.86
N PRO A 421 2.11 1.36 -8.44
CA PRO A 421 2.69 2.65 -8.83
C PRO A 421 4.19 2.79 -8.48
N PHE A 422 4.64 2.22 -7.36
CA PHE A 422 6.06 2.21 -7.00
C PHE A 422 6.86 1.33 -7.98
N TRP A 423 6.39 0.09 -8.19
CA TRP A 423 7.05 -0.89 -9.06
C TRP A 423 7.04 -0.50 -10.54
N PHE A 424 6.01 0.23 -10.97
CA PHE A 424 5.94 0.83 -12.30
C PHE A 424 7.14 1.74 -12.55
N HIS A 425 7.44 2.66 -11.62
CA HIS A 425 8.63 3.51 -11.74
C HIS A 425 9.93 2.71 -11.61
N GLN A 426 9.95 1.70 -10.75
CA GLN A 426 11.11 0.80 -10.62
C GLN A 426 11.45 0.11 -11.96
N THR A 427 10.45 -0.24 -12.76
CA THR A 427 10.63 -0.98 -14.03
C THR A 427 11.51 -0.21 -15.03
N TRP A 428 11.08 0.99 -15.42
CA TRP A 428 11.83 1.77 -16.43
C TRP A 428 13.11 2.38 -15.86
N THR A 429 13.14 2.73 -14.57
CA THR A 429 14.37 3.24 -13.93
C THR A 429 15.47 2.18 -13.88
N THR A 430 15.11 0.91 -13.68
CA THR A 430 16.06 -0.20 -13.69
C THR A 430 16.72 -0.37 -15.06
N SER A 431 15.93 -0.34 -16.13
CA SER A 431 16.44 -0.38 -17.52
C SER A 431 17.30 0.83 -17.84
N PHE A 432 16.87 2.02 -17.42
CA PHE A 432 17.61 3.27 -17.62
C PHE A 432 18.96 3.27 -16.87
N GLN A 433 18.97 2.82 -15.61
CA GLN A 433 20.19 2.69 -14.80
C GLN A 433 21.18 1.72 -15.41
N LEU A 434 20.73 0.58 -15.94
CA LEU A 434 21.60 -0.41 -16.58
C LEU A 434 22.25 0.17 -17.85
N CYS A 435 21.46 0.84 -18.70
CA CYS A 435 21.96 1.49 -19.91
C CYS A 435 23.05 2.52 -19.58
N LEU A 436 22.79 3.40 -18.62
CA LEU A 436 23.76 4.42 -18.21
C LEU A 436 25.02 3.82 -17.57
N SER A 437 24.87 2.76 -16.78
CA SER A 437 26.00 2.06 -16.16
C SER A 437 26.90 1.40 -17.21
N LEU A 438 26.32 0.79 -18.26
CA LEU A 438 27.09 0.20 -19.36
C LEU A 438 27.92 1.24 -20.14
N VAL A 439 27.35 2.43 -20.36
CA VAL A 439 28.08 3.54 -21.00
C VAL A 439 29.26 3.98 -20.12
N ILE A 440 29.07 4.09 -18.81
CA ILE A 440 30.15 4.47 -17.87
C ILE A 440 31.23 3.38 -17.80
N LEU A 441 30.83 2.09 -17.79
CA LEU A 441 31.74 0.95 -17.83
C LEU A 441 32.63 0.98 -19.09
N PHE A 442 32.02 1.20 -20.26
CA PHE A 442 32.73 1.33 -21.53
C PHE A 442 33.74 2.47 -21.50
N ARG A 443 33.39 3.61 -20.90
CA ARG A 443 34.32 4.74 -20.73
C ARG A 443 35.47 4.42 -19.76
N ALA A 444 35.21 3.65 -18.70
CA ALA A 444 36.23 3.36 -17.69
C ALA A 444 37.26 2.34 -18.15
N VAL A 445 36.86 1.31 -18.92
CA VAL A 445 37.73 0.16 -19.23
C VAL A 445 37.74 -0.24 -20.73
N GLY A 446 37.11 0.54 -21.60
CA GLY A 446 37.12 0.31 -23.05
C GLY A 446 36.56 -1.06 -23.45
N LEU A 447 37.26 -1.75 -24.35
CA LEU A 447 36.87 -3.07 -24.89
C LEU A 447 36.77 -4.17 -23.81
N ALA A 448 37.43 -4.03 -22.65
CA ALA A 448 37.30 -4.99 -21.56
C ALA A 448 35.89 -5.02 -20.95
N THR A 449 35.05 -4.03 -21.25
CA THR A 449 33.63 -4.00 -20.86
C THR A 449 32.83 -5.18 -21.40
N PHE A 450 33.21 -5.74 -22.56
CA PHE A 450 32.56 -6.94 -23.08
C PHE A 450 32.80 -8.15 -22.17
N ALA A 451 33.99 -8.29 -21.58
CA ALA A 451 34.26 -9.34 -20.61
C ALA A 451 33.41 -9.16 -19.33
N ALA A 452 33.24 -7.92 -18.88
CA ALA A 452 32.34 -7.60 -17.76
C ALA A 452 30.89 -7.97 -18.09
N LEU A 453 30.41 -7.60 -19.28
CA LEU A 453 29.06 -7.86 -19.76
C LEU A 453 28.78 -9.37 -19.86
N VAL A 454 29.71 -10.16 -20.41
CA VAL A 454 29.59 -11.61 -20.50
C VAL A 454 29.44 -12.22 -19.10
N MET A 455 30.27 -11.81 -18.13
CA MET A 455 30.16 -12.31 -16.75
C MET A 455 28.86 -11.88 -16.07
N ILE A 456 28.39 -10.67 -16.33
CA ILE A 456 27.08 -10.18 -15.85
C ILE A 456 25.95 -11.05 -16.43
N ILE A 457 25.97 -11.32 -17.74
CA ILE A 457 24.98 -12.17 -18.41
C ILE A 457 25.01 -13.59 -17.82
N ILE A 458 26.20 -14.18 -17.64
CA ILE A 458 26.35 -15.49 -17.00
C ILE A 458 25.74 -15.48 -15.60
N THR A 459 26.02 -14.45 -14.79
CA THR A 459 25.46 -14.32 -13.43
C THR A 459 23.93 -14.27 -13.45
N VAL A 460 23.34 -13.51 -14.39
CA VAL A 460 21.88 -13.41 -14.58
C VAL A 460 21.29 -14.75 -15.04
N LEU A 461 21.93 -15.42 -16.00
CA LEU A 461 21.50 -16.73 -16.51
C LEU A 461 21.56 -17.80 -15.43
N CYS A 462 22.60 -17.81 -14.60
CA CYS A 462 22.70 -18.71 -13.44
C CYS A 462 21.61 -18.44 -12.39
N ASN A 463 21.18 -17.18 -12.22
CA ASN A 463 20.12 -16.79 -11.28
C ASN A 463 18.71 -17.16 -11.75
N THR A 464 18.48 -17.35 -13.05
CA THR A 464 17.15 -17.64 -13.62
C THR A 464 16.57 -19.02 -13.24
N PRO A 465 17.26 -20.16 -13.44
CA PRO A 465 16.77 -21.45 -12.96
C PRO A 465 16.71 -21.48 -11.43
N LEU A 466 17.54 -20.65 -10.80
CA LEU A 466 17.61 -20.42 -9.38
C LEU A 466 16.31 -19.90 -8.80
N ALA A 467 15.79 -18.85 -9.42
CA ALA A 467 14.54 -18.19 -9.09
C ALA A 467 13.33 -19.12 -9.33
N LYS A 468 13.33 -19.89 -10.43
CA LYS A 468 12.28 -20.89 -10.70
C LYS A 468 12.22 -21.97 -9.61
N LEU A 469 13.39 -22.49 -9.19
CA LEU A 469 13.46 -23.48 -8.12
C LEU A 469 13.07 -22.87 -6.76
N GLN A 470 13.47 -21.62 -6.48
CA GLN A 470 13.05 -20.88 -5.30
C GLN A 470 11.53 -20.78 -5.22
N HIS A 471 10.87 -20.38 -6.32
CA HIS A 471 9.41 -20.31 -6.37
C HIS A 471 8.76 -21.68 -6.15
N LYS A 472 9.31 -22.75 -6.74
CA LYS A 472 8.82 -24.12 -6.54
C LYS A 472 8.90 -24.55 -5.08
N PHE A 473 10.02 -24.29 -4.40
CA PHE A 473 10.17 -24.63 -2.98
C PHE A 473 9.34 -23.74 -2.06
N GLN A 474 9.22 -22.44 -2.36
CA GLN A 474 8.32 -21.53 -1.65
C GLN A 474 6.87 -22.02 -1.73
N SER A 475 6.41 -22.42 -2.92
CA SER A 475 5.06 -22.97 -3.11
C SER A 475 4.85 -24.25 -2.29
N LYS A 476 5.82 -25.19 -2.28
CA LYS A 476 5.74 -26.40 -1.45
C LYS A 476 5.76 -26.11 0.05
N LEU A 477 6.53 -25.10 0.48
CA LEU A 477 6.54 -24.62 1.86
C LEU A 477 5.15 -24.10 2.26
N MET A 478 4.52 -23.28 1.41
CA MET A 478 3.18 -22.75 1.67
C MET A 478 2.15 -23.86 1.82
N VAL A 479 2.17 -24.88 0.95
CA VAL A 479 1.27 -26.05 1.07
C VAL A 479 1.47 -26.80 2.40
N ALA A 480 2.72 -26.97 2.85
CA ALA A 480 3.01 -27.61 4.14
C ALA A 480 2.58 -26.73 5.33
N GLN A 481 2.75 -25.41 5.22
CA GLN A 481 2.28 -24.43 6.20
C GLN A 481 0.76 -24.44 6.33
N ASP A 482 0.03 -24.48 5.21
CA ASP A 482 -1.43 -24.52 5.19
C ASP A 482 -1.96 -25.80 5.84
N ALA A 483 -1.34 -26.95 5.55
CA ALA A 483 -1.71 -28.22 6.18
C ALA A 483 -1.52 -28.18 7.71
N ARG A 484 -0.38 -27.67 8.18
CA ARG A 484 -0.11 -27.48 9.62
C ARG A 484 -1.10 -26.49 10.23
N LEU A 485 -1.34 -25.37 9.57
CA LEU A 485 -2.26 -24.33 10.05
C LEU A 485 -3.67 -24.87 10.19
N LYS A 486 -4.16 -25.61 9.20
CA LYS A 486 -5.47 -26.24 9.24
C LYS A 486 -5.60 -27.16 10.46
N ALA A 487 -4.61 -28.03 10.69
CA ALA A 487 -4.59 -28.90 11.87
C ALA A 487 -4.53 -28.11 13.19
N CYS A 488 -3.74 -27.04 13.27
CA CYS A 488 -3.71 -26.15 14.43
C CYS A 488 -5.08 -25.49 14.67
N ASN A 489 -5.73 -24.99 13.62
CA ASN A 489 -7.03 -24.33 13.72
C ASN A 489 -8.12 -25.30 14.19
N GLU A 490 -8.18 -26.50 13.62
CA GLU A 490 -9.12 -27.55 14.01
C GLU A 490 -8.93 -27.96 15.48
N ALA A 491 -7.68 -28.09 15.94
CA ALA A 491 -7.37 -28.39 17.34
C ALA A 491 -7.77 -27.24 18.29
N LEU A 492 -7.55 -25.98 17.89
CA LEU A 492 -7.86 -24.82 18.72
C LEU A 492 -9.37 -24.55 18.83
N ILE A 493 -10.11 -24.67 17.74
CA ILE A 493 -11.58 -24.53 17.75
C ILE A 493 -12.21 -25.58 18.66
N ASN A 494 -11.68 -26.81 18.64
CA ASN A 494 -12.23 -27.93 19.40
C ASN A 494 -11.49 -28.17 20.72
N MET A 495 -10.71 -27.21 21.22
CA MET A 495 -9.82 -27.40 22.38
C MET A 495 -10.57 -27.96 23.59
N LYS A 496 -11.80 -27.46 23.85
CA LYS A 496 -12.66 -27.97 24.94
C LYS A 496 -12.87 -29.48 24.86
N VAL A 497 -13.20 -29.98 23.67
CA VAL A 497 -13.44 -31.41 23.41
C VAL A 497 -12.13 -32.18 23.56
N LEU A 498 -11.02 -31.68 23.00
CA LEU A 498 -9.71 -32.32 23.13
C LEU A 498 -9.28 -32.47 24.60
N LYS A 499 -9.52 -31.46 25.45
CA LYS A 499 -9.21 -31.51 26.89
C LYS A 499 -10.06 -32.53 27.62
N LEU A 500 -11.38 -32.54 27.37
CA LEU A 500 -12.32 -33.47 28.02
C LEU A 500 -11.98 -34.94 27.75
N TYR A 501 -11.52 -35.26 26.53
CA TYR A 501 -11.11 -36.62 26.15
C TYR A 501 -9.61 -36.89 26.32
N ALA A 502 -8.83 -35.94 26.84
CA ALA A 502 -7.38 -36.02 26.96
C ALA A 502 -6.63 -36.34 25.63
N TRP A 503 -7.18 -35.90 24.49
CA TRP A 503 -6.60 -36.11 23.15
C TRP A 503 -5.54 -35.07 22.76
N GLU A 504 -5.23 -34.13 23.66
CA GLU A 504 -4.24 -33.06 23.47
C GLU A 504 -2.89 -33.58 22.94
N THR A 505 -2.37 -34.65 23.54
CA THR A 505 -1.06 -35.23 23.19
C THR A 505 -1.06 -35.83 21.78
N HIS A 506 -2.16 -36.47 21.38
CA HIS A 506 -2.30 -37.05 20.05
C HIS A 506 -2.31 -35.96 18.97
N PHE A 507 -3.15 -34.93 19.13
CA PHE A 507 -3.22 -33.82 18.18
C PHE A 507 -1.93 -33.01 18.14
N LYS A 508 -1.29 -32.79 19.29
CA LYS A 508 0.02 -32.16 19.34
C LYS A 508 1.06 -32.94 18.52
N ASN A 509 1.14 -34.26 18.68
CA ASN A 509 2.07 -35.11 17.93
C ASN A 509 1.78 -35.08 16.41
N ALA A 510 0.50 -35.04 16.02
CA ALA A 510 0.11 -34.87 14.62
C ALA A 510 0.63 -33.54 14.04
N ILE A 511 0.48 -32.44 14.76
CA ILE A 511 0.99 -31.11 14.37
C ILE A 511 2.53 -31.10 14.30
N GLU A 512 3.22 -31.75 15.24
CA GLU A 512 4.69 -31.88 15.20
C GLU A 512 5.18 -32.68 13.98
N ASN A 513 4.44 -33.70 13.55
CA ASN A 513 4.76 -34.44 12.32
C ASN A 513 4.57 -33.59 11.07
N LEU A 514 3.52 -32.76 11.01
CA LEU A 514 3.35 -31.77 9.94
C LEU A 514 4.48 -30.74 9.93
N ARG A 515 4.95 -30.30 11.11
CA ARG A 515 6.11 -29.40 11.22
C ARG A 515 7.40 -30.02 10.69
N LYS A 516 7.61 -31.34 10.80
CA LYS A 516 8.78 -32.01 10.19
C LYS A 516 8.75 -31.92 8.66
N VAL A 517 7.57 -32.06 8.05
CA VAL A 517 7.39 -31.90 6.60
C VAL A 517 7.66 -30.45 6.19
N GLU A 518 7.11 -29.49 6.94
CA GLU A 518 7.36 -28.07 6.74
C GLU A 518 8.86 -27.73 6.83
N TYR A 519 9.55 -28.24 7.85
CA TYR A 519 10.97 -28.00 8.09
C TYR A 519 11.85 -28.40 6.90
N LYS A 520 11.53 -29.50 6.20
CA LYS A 520 12.25 -29.95 5.00
C LYS A 520 12.19 -28.89 3.89
N TRP A 521 11.01 -28.32 3.65
CA TRP A 521 10.84 -27.28 2.63
C TRP A 521 11.40 -25.93 3.11
N LEU A 522 11.24 -25.59 4.38
CA LEU A 522 11.80 -24.38 5.00
C LEU A 522 13.33 -24.35 4.86
N SER A 523 14.00 -25.46 5.15
CA SER A 523 15.45 -25.60 4.95
C SER A 523 15.85 -25.37 3.50
N SER A 524 15.11 -25.94 2.55
CA SER A 524 15.37 -25.77 1.11
C SER A 524 15.21 -24.31 0.66
N VAL A 525 14.19 -23.61 1.16
CA VAL A 525 13.94 -22.18 0.89
C VAL A 525 15.03 -21.31 1.50
N GLN A 526 15.41 -21.54 2.77
CA GLN A 526 16.41 -20.73 3.46
C GLN A 526 17.82 -20.92 2.89
N LEU A 527 18.19 -22.17 2.55
CA LEU A 527 19.44 -22.45 1.86
C LEU A 527 19.51 -21.71 0.51
N ARG A 528 18.39 -21.64 -0.21
CA ARG A 528 18.34 -20.95 -1.49
C ARG A 528 18.36 -19.43 -1.35
N LYS A 529 17.71 -18.86 -0.32
CA LYS A 529 17.82 -17.44 0.04
C LYS A 529 19.28 -17.06 0.35
N ALA A 530 19.96 -17.90 1.13
CA ALA A 530 21.39 -17.74 1.43
C ALA A 530 22.28 -17.84 0.18
N TYR A 531 22.02 -18.82 -0.70
CA TYR A 531 22.76 -18.99 -1.95
C TYR A 531 22.57 -17.81 -2.92
N ASN A 532 21.35 -17.28 -3.05
CA ASN A 532 21.09 -16.09 -3.86
C ASN A 532 21.83 -14.86 -3.30
N GLY A 533 21.83 -14.69 -1.97
CA GLY A 533 22.64 -13.68 -1.30
C GLY A 533 24.14 -13.84 -1.56
N PHE A 534 24.66 -15.07 -1.50
CA PHE A 534 26.06 -15.37 -1.80
C PHE A 534 26.44 -15.01 -3.24
N LEU A 535 25.63 -15.40 -4.24
CA LEU A 535 25.88 -15.07 -5.64
C LEU A 535 25.87 -13.55 -5.88
N PHE A 536 24.93 -12.84 -5.24
CA PHE A 536 24.86 -11.38 -5.35
C PHE A 536 26.14 -10.70 -4.83
N TRP A 537 26.59 -11.06 -3.63
CA TRP A 537 27.77 -10.45 -3.00
C TRP A 537 29.12 -10.95 -3.56
N SER A 538 29.16 -12.10 -4.25
CA SER A 538 30.37 -12.60 -4.93
C SER A 538 30.52 -12.11 -6.38
N SER A 539 29.42 -11.70 -7.03
CA SER A 539 29.42 -11.13 -8.39
C SER A 539 30.47 -10.02 -8.64
N PRO A 540 30.67 -9.00 -7.78
CA PRO A 540 31.69 -7.97 -8.03
C PRO A 540 33.11 -8.53 -8.18
N VAL A 541 33.46 -9.56 -7.41
CA VAL A 541 34.78 -10.18 -7.47
C VAL A 541 34.96 -10.92 -8.80
N LEU A 542 33.94 -11.69 -9.21
CA LEU A 542 33.95 -12.43 -10.48
C LEU A 542 34.02 -11.50 -11.70
N VAL A 543 33.23 -10.42 -11.70
CA VAL A 543 33.23 -9.46 -12.80
C VAL A 543 34.53 -8.65 -12.85
N SER A 544 35.08 -8.26 -11.69
CA SER A 544 36.40 -7.62 -11.62
C SER A 544 37.50 -8.52 -12.15
N ALA A 545 37.43 -9.83 -11.88
CA ALA A 545 38.39 -10.81 -12.38
C ALA A 545 38.42 -10.91 -13.89
N ALA A 546 37.25 -11.08 -14.52
CA ALA A 546 37.17 -11.14 -15.97
C ALA A 546 37.57 -9.81 -16.62
N THR A 547 37.19 -8.68 -16.02
CA THR A 547 37.49 -7.36 -16.59
C THR A 547 38.97 -7.03 -16.51
N PHE A 548 39.60 -7.15 -15.33
CA PHE A 548 41.03 -6.86 -15.19
C PHE A 548 41.89 -7.90 -15.92
N GLY A 549 41.47 -9.16 -15.96
CA GLY A 549 42.09 -10.18 -16.82
C GLY A 549 42.05 -9.79 -18.30
N ALA A 550 40.89 -9.32 -18.80
CA ALA A 550 40.78 -8.82 -20.17
C ALA A 550 41.64 -7.58 -20.41
N CYS A 551 41.78 -6.67 -19.44
CA CYS A 551 42.68 -5.52 -19.54
C CYS A 551 44.13 -5.95 -19.75
N TYR A 552 44.57 -6.99 -19.03
CA TYR A 552 45.91 -7.55 -19.21
C TYR A 552 46.12 -8.12 -20.63
N PHE A 553 45.18 -8.93 -21.13
CA PHE A 553 45.27 -9.52 -22.47
C PHE A 553 45.16 -8.48 -23.60
N LEU A 554 44.29 -7.48 -23.44
CA LEU A 554 44.09 -6.39 -24.41
C LEU A 554 45.11 -5.25 -24.25
N LYS A 555 46.05 -5.36 -23.31
CA LYS A 555 47.08 -4.35 -22.99
C LYS A 555 46.51 -2.96 -22.71
N ILE A 556 45.35 -2.91 -22.03
CA ILE A 556 44.73 -1.66 -21.58
C ILE A 556 45.39 -1.25 -20.26
N PRO A 557 45.94 -0.02 -20.14
CA PRO A 557 46.59 0.43 -18.92
C PRO A 557 45.58 0.59 -17.78
N LEU A 558 45.91 0.05 -16.61
CA LEU A 558 45.12 0.19 -15.39
C LEU A 558 45.65 1.38 -14.59
N HIS A 559 44.87 2.45 -14.52
CA HIS A 559 45.13 3.61 -13.68
C HIS A 559 44.14 3.66 -12.51
N ALA A 560 44.50 4.32 -11.42
CA ALA A 560 43.64 4.48 -10.25
C ALA A 560 42.25 5.01 -10.62
N ASN A 561 42.18 6.07 -11.44
CA ASN A 561 40.93 6.69 -11.84
C ASN A 561 39.98 5.70 -12.58
N ASN A 562 40.50 4.88 -13.48
CA ASN A 562 39.73 3.90 -14.26
C ASN A 562 39.26 2.73 -13.38
N VAL A 563 40.14 2.22 -12.51
CA VAL A 563 39.85 1.08 -11.62
C VAL A 563 38.78 1.42 -10.59
N PHE A 564 38.89 2.55 -9.89
CA PHE A 564 37.90 2.94 -8.88
C PHE A 564 36.56 3.36 -9.52
N THR A 565 36.60 3.97 -10.71
CA THR A 565 35.38 4.25 -11.48
C THR A 565 34.68 2.98 -11.89
N PHE A 566 35.42 1.95 -12.33
CA PHE A 566 34.88 0.63 -12.65
C PHE A 566 34.24 -0.03 -11.42
N VAL A 567 34.95 -0.10 -10.29
CA VAL A 567 34.42 -0.71 -9.05
C VAL A 567 33.16 0.01 -8.56
N ALA A 568 33.13 1.35 -8.63
CA ALA A 568 31.94 2.14 -8.29
C ALA A 568 30.77 1.88 -9.25
N THR A 569 31.04 1.77 -10.55
CA THR A 569 30.01 1.50 -11.58
C THR A 569 29.46 0.07 -11.47
N MET A 570 30.29 -0.90 -11.08
CA MET A 570 29.84 -2.27 -10.84
C MET A 570 28.77 -2.36 -9.75
N ARG A 571 28.86 -1.54 -8.71
CA ARG A 571 27.80 -1.45 -7.68
C ARG A 571 26.49 -0.91 -8.25
N LEU A 572 26.54 -0.02 -9.25
CA LEU A 572 25.34 0.48 -9.94
C LEU A 572 24.64 -0.59 -10.79
N VAL A 573 25.39 -1.56 -11.31
CA VAL A 573 24.84 -2.66 -12.14
C VAL A 573 24.20 -3.76 -11.28
N GLN A 574 24.72 -4.00 -10.07
CA GLN A 574 24.27 -5.08 -9.19
C GLN A 574 22.82 -4.94 -8.72
N ASP A 575 22.43 -3.75 -8.27
CA ASP A 575 21.09 -3.51 -7.75
C ASP A 575 19.99 -3.80 -8.80
N PRO A 576 20.09 -3.29 -10.05
CA PRO A 576 19.20 -3.67 -11.14
C PRO A 576 19.07 -5.17 -11.35
N ILE A 577 20.19 -5.89 -11.41
CA ILE A 577 20.22 -7.35 -11.64
C ILE A 577 19.43 -8.10 -10.57
N ARG A 578 19.56 -7.67 -9.31
CA ARG A 578 18.84 -8.27 -8.18
C ARG A 578 17.33 -8.02 -8.23
N ILE A 579 16.92 -6.81 -8.63
CA ILE A 579 15.52 -6.34 -8.52
C ILE A 579 14.67 -6.75 -9.74
N ILE A 580 15.27 -7.05 -10.89
CA ILE A 580 14.54 -7.46 -12.12
C ILE A 580 13.55 -8.61 -11.89
N PRO A 581 13.90 -9.73 -11.23
CA PRO A 581 12.95 -10.81 -10.97
C PRO A 581 11.74 -10.36 -10.14
N ASP A 582 11.96 -9.49 -9.15
CA ASP A 582 10.89 -8.97 -8.29
C ASP A 582 9.94 -8.06 -9.09
N VAL A 583 10.48 -7.19 -9.94
CA VAL A 583 9.69 -6.33 -10.83
C VAL A 583 8.78 -7.16 -11.74
N ILE A 584 9.32 -8.18 -12.40
CA ILE A 584 8.55 -9.06 -13.29
C ILE A 584 7.44 -9.78 -12.49
N GLY A 585 7.79 -10.30 -11.30
CA GLY A 585 6.84 -10.98 -10.42
C GLY A 585 5.67 -10.08 -10.01
N VAL A 586 5.96 -8.85 -9.59
CA VAL A 586 4.92 -7.89 -9.16
C VAL A 586 4.03 -7.46 -10.32
N ILE A 587 4.59 -7.21 -11.51
CA ILE A 587 3.78 -6.85 -12.69
C ILE A 587 2.78 -7.96 -13.02
N ILE A 588 3.23 -9.22 -13.05
CA ILE A 588 2.36 -10.36 -13.34
C ILE A 588 1.27 -10.48 -12.27
N GLN A 589 1.64 -10.39 -10.99
CA GLN A 589 0.70 -10.49 -9.88
C GLN A 589 -0.33 -9.36 -9.89
N ALA A 590 0.10 -8.11 -10.14
CA ALA A 590 -0.79 -6.95 -10.24
C ALA A 590 -1.77 -7.11 -11.41
N LYS A 591 -1.32 -7.61 -12.57
CA LYS A 591 -2.19 -7.89 -13.72
C LYS A 591 -3.27 -8.93 -13.40
N VAL A 592 -2.90 -10.03 -12.73
CA VAL A 592 -3.85 -11.09 -12.33
C VAL A 592 -4.82 -10.60 -11.24
N ALA A 593 -4.33 -9.84 -10.27
CA ALA A 593 -5.16 -9.20 -9.24
C ALA A 593 -6.17 -8.22 -9.85
N PHE A 594 -5.72 -7.38 -10.78
CA PHE A 594 -6.56 -6.43 -11.50
C PHE A 594 -7.65 -7.14 -12.31
N ALA A 595 -7.30 -8.18 -13.07
CA ALA A 595 -8.28 -8.96 -13.84
C ALA A 595 -9.36 -9.60 -12.96
N ARG A 596 -9.01 -10.11 -11.77
CA ARG A 596 -9.98 -10.69 -10.82
C ARG A 596 -10.92 -9.64 -10.25
N ILE A 597 -10.40 -8.47 -9.85
CA ILE A 597 -11.24 -7.38 -9.34
C ILE A 597 -12.17 -6.84 -10.42
N VAL A 598 -11.69 -6.68 -11.66
CA VAL A 598 -12.54 -6.26 -12.79
C VAL A 598 -13.68 -7.26 -12.99
N LYS A 599 -13.37 -8.55 -13.08
CA LYS A 599 -14.38 -9.62 -13.20
C LYS A 599 -15.41 -9.58 -12.07
N PHE A 600 -14.98 -9.34 -10.84
CA PHE A 600 -15.88 -9.21 -9.69
C PHE A 600 -16.77 -7.95 -9.77
N LEU A 601 -16.21 -6.81 -10.16
CA LEU A 601 -16.97 -5.57 -10.32
C LEU A 601 -18.00 -5.65 -11.46
N GLU A 602 -17.76 -6.50 -12.46
CA GLU A 602 -18.66 -6.78 -13.59
C GLU A 602 -19.73 -7.86 -13.27
N ALA A 603 -19.64 -8.55 -12.14
CA ALA A 603 -20.60 -9.59 -11.78
C ALA A 603 -22.04 -9.06 -11.65
N SER A 604 -23.03 -9.93 -11.86
CA SER A 604 -24.45 -9.59 -11.79
C SER A 604 -24.87 -9.04 -10.41
N GLU A 605 -25.64 -7.94 -10.41
CA GLU A 605 -26.21 -7.32 -9.21
C GLU A 605 -27.67 -7.72 -9.00
N LEU A 606 -28.13 -7.73 -7.74
CA LEU A 606 -29.54 -7.90 -7.39
C LEU A 606 -30.35 -6.73 -7.95
N GLN A 607 -31.41 -7.03 -8.69
CA GLN A 607 -32.35 -6.03 -9.21
C GLN A 607 -33.38 -5.62 -8.15
N SER A 608 -32.91 -5.19 -6.97
CA SER A 608 -33.78 -4.86 -5.82
C SER A 608 -34.72 -3.66 -6.07
N GLY A 609 -34.44 -2.87 -7.11
CA GLY A 609 -35.25 -1.70 -7.48
C GLY A 609 -36.66 -2.03 -7.97
N ASN A 610 -36.90 -3.25 -8.46
CA ASN A 610 -38.16 -3.61 -9.10
C ASN A 610 -39.25 -4.08 -8.11
N VAL A 611 -38.89 -4.45 -6.87
CA VAL A 611 -39.81 -5.01 -5.86
C VAL A 611 -40.41 -3.94 -4.93
N ARG A 612 -39.76 -2.77 -4.83
CA ARG A 612 -40.02 -1.81 -3.73
C ARG A 612 -40.65 -0.51 -4.22
N HIS A 613 -41.92 -0.31 -3.92
CA HIS A 613 -42.58 0.99 -4.09
C HIS A 613 -42.52 1.79 -2.79
N LYS A 614 -41.87 2.97 -2.82
CA LYS A 614 -41.96 3.97 -1.74
C LYS A 614 -43.33 4.67 -1.82
N ARG A 615 -44.42 3.99 -1.45
CA ARG A 615 -45.73 4.61 -1.17
C ARG A 615 -46.00 4.63 0.34
N ASN A 616 -46.74 5.65 0.79
CA ASN A 616 -47.16 5.76 2.18
C ASN A 616 -48.22 4.68 2.48
N MET A 617 -48.10 4.01 3.64
CA MET A 617 -48.96 2.90 4.07
C MET A 617 -50.46 3.26 4.13
N GLY A 618 -50.80 4.54 4.32
CA GLY A 618 -52.17 5.01 4.52
C GLY A 618 -53.09 4.99 3.28
N SER A 619 -52.59 4.59 2.11
CA SER A 619 -53.36 4.55 0.85
C SER A 619 -53.26 3.22 0.10
N VAL A 620 -52.89 2.12 0.77
CA VAL A 620 -52.63 0.83 0.13
C VAL A 620 -53.50 -0.26 0.74
N ASP A 621 -54.24 -0.99 -0.11
CA ASP A 621 -55.13 -2.09 0.31
C ASP A 621 -54.37 -3.31 0.86
N HIS A 622 -53.10 -3.47 0.47
CA HIS A 622 -52.24 -4.59 0.86
C HIS A 622 -50.84 -4.12 1.26
N ALA A 623 -50.32 -4.66 2.37
CA ALA A 623 -48.93 -4.46 2.80
C ALA A 623 -47.94 -5.28 1.95
N VAL A 624 -48.35 -6.50 1.58
CA VAL A 624 -47.62 -7.41 0.67
C VAL A 624 -48.62 -7.96 -0.33
N LEU A 625 -48.30 -7.88 -1.63
CA LEU A 625 -49.11 -8.42 -2.71
C LEU A 625 -48.23 -9.17 -3.70
N ILE A 626 -48.50 -10.46 -3.89
CA ILE A 626 -47.82 -11.35 -4.83
C ILE A 626 -48.88 -11.91 -5.77
N LYS A 627 -48.69 -11.75 -7.09
CA LYS A 627 -49.62 -12.21 -8.12
C LYS A 627 -48.94 -13.20 -9.06
N SER A 628 -49.33 -14.47 -8.96
CA SER A 628 -48.88 -15.60 -9.79
C SER A 628 -47.38 -15.55 -10.06
N ALA A 629 -46.60 -15.48 -8.98
CA ALA A 629 -45.17 -15.27 -9.06
C ALA A 629 -44.36 -16.57 -8.90
N ASP A 630 -43.32 -16.69 -9.71
CA ASP A 630 -42.34 -17.78 -9.65
C ASP A 630 -41.00 -17.25 -9.13
N PHE A 631 -40.42 -17.93 -8.15
CA PHE A 631 -39.13 -17.53 -7.56
C PHE A 631 -38.12 -18.65 -7.64
N SER A 632 -36.89 -18.29 -7.99
CA SER A 632 -35.77 -19.22 -8.12
C SER A 632 -34.48 -18.59 -7.62
N TRP A 633 -33.69 -19.35 -6.86
CA TRP A 633 -32.35 -18.93 -6.45
C TRP A 633 -31.36 -18.89 -7.62
N GLU A 634 -31.63 -19.65 -8.69
CA GLU A 634 -30.83 -19.73 -9.91
C GLU A 634 -31.57 -19.11 -11.11
N GLU A 635 -30.87 -18.35 -11.95
CA GLU A 635 -31.44 -17.67 -13.12
C GLU A 635 -32.04 -18.64 -14.16
N ASN A 636 -31.49 -19.85 -14.28
CA ASN A 636 -31.87 -20.85 -15.29
C ASN A 636 -32.35 -22.18 -14.66
N SER A 637 -33.17 -22.12 -13.61
CA SER A 637 -33.76 -23.33 -13.05
C SER A 637 -34.92 -23.84 -13.92
N LEU A 638 -34.90 -25.13 -14.28
CA LEU A 638 -36.03 -25.82 -14.92
C LEU A 638 -37.23 -26.01 -13.98
N LYS A 639 -37.01 -25.94 -12.65
CA LYS A 639 -38.06 -26.08 -11.61
C LYS A 639 -37.90 -24.92 -10.60
N PRO A 640 -38.72 -23.87 -10.66
CA PRO A 640 -38.69 -22.80 -9.67
C PRO A 640 -38.84 -23.35 -8.25
N THR A 641 -38.13 -22.74 -7.29
CA THR A 641 -38.21 -23.13 -5.88
C THR A 641 -39.58 -22.81 -5.31
N LEU A 642 -40.18 -21.70 -5.74
CA LEU A 642 -41.57 -21.36 -5.45
C LEU A 642 -42.34 -21.19 -6.76
N ARG A 643 -43.54 -21.77 -6.85
CA ARG A 643 -44.33 -21.86 -8.10
C ARG A 643 -45.72 -21.27 -7.92
N ASN A 644 -46.16 -20.47 -8.90
CA ASN A 644 -47.47 -19.86 -9.01
C ASN A 644 -47.98 -19.26 -7.68
N VAL A 645 -47.10 -18.57 -6.97
CA VAL A 645 -47.42 -18.02 -5.65
C VAL A 645 -48.34 -16.82 -5.81
N SER A 646 -49.52 -16.89 -5.21
CA SER A 646 -50.47 -15.77 -5.15
C SER A 646 -50.90 -15.56 -3.71
N PHE A 647 -50.55 -14.41 -3.14
CA PHE A 647 -50.83 -14.11 -1.73
C PHE A 647 -50.93 -12.61 -1.49
N GLY A 648 -51.84 -12.19 -0.62
CA GLY A 648 -52.07 -10.79 -0.28
C GLY A 648 -52.29 -10.62 1.22
N ILE A 649 -51.58 -9.69 1.85
CA ILE A 649 -51.62 -9.44 3.29
C ILE A 649 -52.07 -8.01 3.54
N ARG A 650 -53.04 -7.81 4.42
CA ARG A 650 -53.52 -6.48 4.79
C ARG A 650 -52.63 -5.83 5.86
N PRO A 651 -52.57 -4.49 5.93
CA PRO A 651 -51.90 -3.82 7.04
C PRO A 651 -52.49 -4.26 8.40
N GLY A 652 -51.63 -4.62 9.36
CA GLY A 652 -52.02 -5.07 10.71
C GLY A 652 -52.35 -6.57 10.86
N GLU A 653 -52.44 -7.30 9.74
CA GLU A 653 -52.75 -8.74 9.73
C GLU A 653 -51.55 -9.59 10.18
N LYS A 654 -51.82 -10.63 10.98
CA LYS A 654 -50.84 -11.60 11.47
C LYS A 654 -51.07 -12.94 10.80
N VAL A 655 -50.08 -13.39 10.04
CA VAL A 655 -50.10 -14.64 9.29
C VAL A 655 -49.05 -15.60 9.84
N ALA A 656 -49.46 -16.83 10.15
CA ALA A 656 -48.54 -17.92 10.45
C ALA A 656 -48.28 -18.77 9.21
N ILE A 657 -47.03 -19.17 8.99
CA ILE A 657 -46.60 -20.01 7.86
C ILE A 657 -46.14 -21.36 8.40
N CYS A 658 -46.79 -22.43 7.96
CA CYS A 658 -46.49 -23.80 8.36
C CYS A 658 -46.30 -24.74 7.16
N GLY A 659 -45.74 -25.92 7.41
CA GLY A 659 -45.48 -26.95 6.40
C GLY A 659 -44.21 -27.75 6.71
N GLU A 660 -44.00 -28.83 5.98
CA GLU A 660 -42.86 -29.74 6.18
C GLU A 660 -41.50 -29.05 5.98
N VAL A 661 -40.44 -29.61 6.57
CA VAL A 661 -39.07 -29.12 6.38
C VAL A 661 -38.72 -29.18 4.88
N GLY A 662 -38.22 -28.08 4.31
CA GLY A 662 -37.92 -28.00 2.88
C GLY A 662 -39.07 -27.53 1.99
N SER A 663 -40.26 -27.23 2.52
CA SER A 663 -41.40 -26.76 1.72
C SER A 663 -41.28 -25.34 1.11
N GLY A 664 -40.18 -24.62 1.38
CA GLY A 664 -39.92 -23.28 0.82
C GLY A 664 -40.30 -22.09 1.71
N LYS A 665 -40.65 -22.29 2.99
CA LYS A 665 -41.07 -21.23 3.93
C LYS A 665 -40.06 -20.07 4.06
N SER A 666 -38.80 -20.36 4.36
CA SER A 666 -37.75 -19.33 4.45
C SER A 666 -37.46 -18.68 3.09
N THR A 667 -37.57 -19.44 1.99
CA THR A 667 -37.45 -18.90 0.63
C THR A 667 -38.57 -17.89 0.33
N PHE A 668 -39.78 -18.12 0.83
CA PHE A 668 -40.91 -17.20 0.68
C PHE A 668 -40.64 -15.87 1.40
N LEU A 669 -40.11 -15.91 2.63
CA LEU A 669 -39.67 -14.69 3.32
C LEU A 669 -38.54 -13.98 2.56
N ALA A 670 -37.57 -14.73 2.02
CA ALA A 670 -36.48 -14.18 1.21
C ALA A 670 -36.95 -13.55 -0.10
N ALA A 671 -38.02 -14.07 -0.71
CA ALA A 671 -38.66 -13.48 -1.88
C ALA A 671 -39.30 -12.12 -1.55
N ILE A 672 -39.99 -12.01 -0.40
CA ILE A 672 -40.55 -10.73 0.10
C ILE A 672 -39.45 -9.71 0.38
N LEU A 673 -38.30 -10.14 0.90
CA LEU A 673 -37.13 -9.29 1.13
C LEU A 673 -36.47 -8.79 -0.18
N GLY A 674 -36.77 -9.43 -1.31
CA GLY A 674 -36.12 -9.17 -2.60
C GLY A 674 -34.73 -9.80 -2.72
N GLU A 675 -34.39 -10.77 -1.89
CA GLU A 675 -33.15 -11.55 -2.01
C GLU A 675 -33.27 -12.62 -3.10
N VAL A 676 -34.47 -13.15 -3.36
CA VAL A 676 -34.72 -14.12 -4.44
C VAL A 676 -35.30 -13.40 -5.66
N PRO A 677 -34.68 -13.51 -6.85
CA PRO A 677 -35.21 -12.88 -8.04
C PRO A 677 -36.53 -13.52 -8.47
N ASN A 678 -37.43 -12.67 -8.97
CA ASN A 678 -38.69 -13.08 -9.55
C ASN A 678 -38.49 -13.42 -11.05
N THR A 679 -38.91 -14.60 -11.48
CA THR A 679 -38.81 -15.04 -12.89
C THR A 679 -40.09 -14.72 -13.68
N GLN A 680 -41.27 -14.83 -13.06
CA GLN A 680 -42.58 -14.56 -13.67
C GLN A 680 -43.54 -13.97 -12.64
N GLY A 681 -44.51 -13.15 -13.05
CA GLY A 681 -45.49 -12.54 -12.15
C GLY A 681 -44.99 -11.24 -11.51
N THR A 682 -45.70 -10.74 -10.48
CA THR A 682 -45.39 -9.45 -9.83
C THR A 682 -45.43 -9.55 -8.30
N ILE A 683 -44.53 -8.82 -7.65
CA ILE A 683 -44.46 -8.67 -6.20
C ILE A 683 -44.38 -7.18 -5.84
N GLU A 684 -45.27 -6.75 -4.95
CA GLU A 684 -45.33 -5.39 -4.43
C GLU A 684 -45.29 -5.43 -2.90
N VAL A 685 -44.32 -4.71 -2.32
CA VAL A 685 -44.18 -4.58 -0.86
C VAL A 685 -44.17 -3.10 -0.47
N CYS A 686 -45.04 -2.72 0.45
CA CYS A 686 -45.20 -1.34 0.94
C CYS A 686 -44.84 -1.24 2.43
N GLY A 687 -43.91 -0.34 2.79
CA GLY A 687 -43.52 -0.09 4.19
C GLY A 687 -42.09 -0.52 4.54
N LYS A 688 -41.68 -0.24 5.78
CA LYS A 688 -40.41 -0.73 6.36
C LYS A 688 -40.61 -2.14 6.89
N PHE A 689 -39.63 -3.02 6.71
CA PHE A 689 -39.66 -4.37 7.27
C PHE A 689 -38.54 -4.58 8.30
N ALA A 690 -38.81 -5.42 9.29
CA ALA A 690 -37.83 -6.00 10.20
C ALA A 690 -37.78 -7.51 9.95
N TYR A 691 -36.57 -8.07 9.89
CA TYR A 691 -36.35 -9.49 9.63
C TYR A 691 -35.58 -10.14 10.78
N VAL A 692 -36.11 -11.27 11.25
CA VAL A 692 -35.47 -12.16 12.22
C VAL A 692 -35.22 -13.49 11.53
N SER A 693 -33.94 -13.83 11.37
CA SER A 693 -33.50 -15.03 10.69
C SER A 693 -33.49 -16.24 11.61
N GLN A 694 -33.71 -17.43 11.04
CA GLN A 694 -33.64 -18.69 11.78
C GLN A 694 -32.29 -18.91 12.48
N THR A 695 -31.19 -18.51 11.83
CA THR A 695 -29.86 -18.48 12.45
C THR A 695 -29.54 -17.07 12.94
N ALA A 696 -29.42 -16.91 14.26
CA ALA A 696 -29.21 -15.61 14.86
C ALA A 696 -27.82 -15.02 14.52
N TRP A 697 -27.81 -13.79 13.99
CA TRP A 697 -26.59 -13.06 13.66
C TRP A 697 -26.36 -11.89 14.63
N ILE A 698 -25.25 -11.96 15.37
CA ILE A 698 -24.82 -10.97 16.37
C ILE A 698 -23.54 -10.30 15.87
N GLN A 699 -23.53 -8.97 15.87
CA GLN A 699 -22.38 -8.15 15.51
C GLN A 699 -21.39 -8.11 16.68
N THR A 700 -20.10 -8.02 16.39
CA THR A 700 -19.08 -7.75 17.41
C THR A 700 -19.28 -6.35 17.97
N GLY A 701 -19.42 -6.24 19.30
CA GLY A 701 -19.74 -5.00 20.00
C GLY A 701 -20.51 -5.28 21.30
N SER A 702 -21.04 -4.26 21.95
CA SER A 702 -21.88 -4.45 23.14
C SER A 702 -23.27 -5.01 22.78
N ILE A 703 -23.99 -5.60 23.75
CA ILE A 703 -25.39 -6.00 23.55
C ILE A 703 -26.24 -4.78 23.20
N GLN A 704 -25.98 -3.65 23.86
CA GLN A 704 -26.64 -2.39 23.59
C GLN A 704 -26.48 -1.95 22.14
N GLU A 705 -25.26 -1.91 21.61
CA GLU A 705 -25.01 -1.57 20.20
C GLU A 705 -25.70 -2.54 19.24
N ASN A 706 -25.75 -3.82 19.58
CA ASN A 706 -26.44 -4.84 18.80
C ASN A 706 -27.95 -4.62 18.72
N ILE A 707 -28.59 -4.17 19.80
CA ILE A 707 -30.03 -3.87 19.86
C ILE A 707 -30.33 -2.54 19.17
N LEU A 708 -29.55 -1.49 19.45
CA LEU A 708 -29.70 -0.17 18.85
C LEU A 708 -29.48 -0.21 17.33
N PHE A 709 -28.49 -0.98 16.87
CA PHE A 709 -28.21 -1.25 15.47
C PHE A 709 -28.09 0.03 14.60
N GLY A 710 -27.37 1.02 15.12
CA GLY A 710 -27.14 2.32 14.49
C GLY A 710 -28.23 3.37 14.73
N SER A 711 -29.32 3.03 15.42
CA SER A 711 -30.33 3.98 15.89
C SER A 711 -29.89 4.68 17.17
N GLU A 712 -30.39 5.89 17.41
CA GLU A 712 -30.18 6.62 18.66
C GLU A 712 -30.84 5.90 19.84
N MET A 713 -30.27 6.06 21.05
CA MET A 713 -30.77 5.46 22.28
C MET A 713 -31.92 6.28 22.87
N ASP A 714 -33.12 5.72 22.84
CA ASP A 714 -34.28 6.13 23.63
C ASP A 714 -34.39 5.19 24.83
N ARG A 715 -34.10 5.72 26.02
CA ARG A 715 -34.03 4.94 27.26
C ARG A 715 -35.34 4.23 27.60
N GLN A 716 -36.48 4.89 27.35
CA GLN A 716 -37.79 4.32 27.71
C GLN A 716 -38.12 3.18 26.76
N ARG A 717 -37.99 3.43 25.46
CA ARG A 717 -38.23 2.43 24.43
C ARG A 717 -37.28 1.24 24.52
N TYR A 718 -36.02 1.48 24.86
CA TYR A 718 -35.02 0.44 25.03
C TYR A 718 -35.36 -0.45 26.23
N ARG A 719 -35.74 0.14 27.37
CA ARG A 719 -36.21 -0.61 28.54
C ARG A 719 -37.44 -1.44 28.24
N ASP A 720 -38.44 -0.85 27.59
CA ASP A 720 -39.65 -1.56 27.18
C ASP A 720 -39.31 -2.73 26.24
N THR A 721 -38.35 -2.55 25.33
CA THR A 721 -37.87 -3.61 24.43
C THR A 721 -37.23 -4.76 25.21
N LEU A 722 -36.38 -4.47 26.21
CA LEU A 722 -35.74 -5.49 27.03
C LEU A 722 -36.74 -6.31 27.85
N GLU A 723 -37.76 -5.64 28.41
CA GLU A 723 -38.84 -6.29 29.16
C GLU A 723 -39.66 -7.20 28.24
N ARG A 724 -40.13 -6.68 27.10
CA ARG A 724 -40.95 -7.43 26.11
C ARG A 724 -40.23 -8.60 25.44
N CYS A 725 -38.90 -8.58 25.43
CA CYS A 725 -38.06 -9.67 24.91
C CYS A 725 -37.55 -10.61 26.00
N SER A 726 -38.00 -10.47 27.26
CA SER A 726 -37.57 -11.29 28.39
C SER A 726 -36.04 -11.32 28.61
N LEU A 727 -35.34 -10.24 28.26
CA LEU A 727 -33.87 -10.15 28.34
C LEU A 727 -33.36 -9.66 29.70
N VAL A 728 -34.21 -9.06 30.54
CA VAL A 728 -33.80 -8.41 31.80
C VAL A 728 -33.02 -9.38 32.70
N LYS A 729 -33.53 -10.60 32.90
CA LYS A 729 -32.88 -11.63 33.72
C LYS A 729 -31.54 -12.11 33.13
N ASP A 730 -31.44 -12.18 31.80
CA ASP A 730 -30.18 -12.55 31.15
C ASP A 730 -29.10 -11.49 31.39
N LEU A 731 -29.48 -10.20 31.29
CA LEU A 731 -28.57 -9.07 31.47
C LEU A 731 -28.10 -8.94 32.92
N GLU A 732 -28.95 -9.19 33.90
CA GLU A 732 -28.56 -9.19 35.33
C GLU A 732 -27.47 -10.21 35.67
N LEU A 733 -27.39 -11.31 34.91
CA LEU A 733 -26.38 -12.35 35.08
C LEU A 733 -25.05 -12.03 34.40
N LEU A 734 -25.00 -11.01 33.54
CA LEU A 734 -23.79 -10.63 32.81
C LEU A 734 -22.94 -9.64 33.63
N PRO A 735 -21.59 -9.76 33.58
CA PRO A 735 -20.70 -8.94 34.40
C PRO A 735 -20.89 -7.42 34.26
N TYR A 736 -21.29 -6.96 33.06
CA TYR A 736 -21.52 -5.54 32.76
C TYR A 736 -22.92 -5.27 32.19
N GLY A 737 -23.89 -6.14 32.46
CA GLY A 737 -25.23 -5.99 31.91
C GLY A 737 -25.22 -5.92 30.38
N ASP A 738 -25.88 -4.91 29.83
CA ASP A 738 -26.00 -4.67 28.38
C ASP A 738 -24.76 -4.03 27.72
N LEU A 739 -23.82 -3.51 28.51
CA LEU A 739 -22.51 -3.04 28.04
C LEU A 739 -21.49 -4.18 27.87
N THR A 740 -21.89 -5.42 28.19
CA THR A 740 -21.03 -6.58 28.02
C THR A 740 -20.64 -6.74 26.55
N GLU A 741 -19.33 -6.76 26.27
CA GLU A 741 -18.80 -6.96 24.93
C GLU A 741 -18.99 -8.40 24.45
N ILE A 742 -19.50 -8.52 23.24
CA ILE A 742 -19.81 -9.79 22.61
C ILE A 742 -18.83 -10.03 21.47
N GLY A 743 -18.08 -11.13 21.58
CA GLY A 743 -17.15 -11.58 20.55
C GLY A 743 -17.83 -12.04 19.26
N GLU A 744 -17.03 -12.31 18.23
CA GLU A 744 -17.51 -12.69 16.90
C GLU A 744 -18.52 -13.86 16.96
N ARG A 745 -19.69 -13.72 16.30
CA ARG A 745 -20.81 -14.69 16.32
C ARG A 745 -21.44 -14.95 17.71
N GLY A 746 -21.12 -14.14 18.70
CA GLY A 746 -21.65 -14.25 20.05
C GLY A 746 -21.32 -15.55 20.75
N VAL A 747 -20.09 -16.05 20.64
CA VAL A 747 -19.65 -17.31 21.28
C VAL A 747 -19.98 -17.36 22.78
N ASN A 748 -20.03 -16.19 23.44
CA ASN A 748 -20.30 -16.07 24.88
C ASN A 748 -21.79 -16.19 25.25
N LEU A 749 -22.70 -16.30 24.28
CA LEU A 749 -24.16 -16.35 24.49
C LEU A 749 -24.73 -17.73 24.18
N SER A 750 -25.79 -18.11 24.91
CA SER A 750 -26.61 -19.28 24.58
C SER A 750 -27.44 -19.05 23.30
N GLY A 751 -27.91 -20.12 22.66
CA GLY A 751 -28.75 -20.02 21.47
C GLY A 751 -30.02 -19.18 21.70
N GLY A 752 -30.72 -19.41 22.82
CA GLY A 752 -31.91 -18.64 23.20
C GLY A 752 -31.62 -17.16 23.46
N GLN A 753 -30.48 -16.83 24.07
CA GLN A 753 -30.07 -15.44 24.28
C GLN A 753 -29.81 -14.72 22.95
N LYS A 754 -29.16 -15.39 21.98
CA LYS A 754 -28.93 -14.82 20.64
C LYS A 754 -30.25 -14.50 19.93
N GLN A 755 -31.21 -15.43 19.99
CA GLN A 755 -32.55 -15.22 19.41
C GLN A 755 -33.27 -14.03 20.05
N ARG A 756 -33.27 -13.93 21.39
CA ARG A 756 -33.89 -12.82 22.12
C ARG A 756 -33.26 -11.46 21.78
N ILE A 757 -31.94 -11.39 21.63
CA ILE A 757 -31.25 -10.15 21.21
C ILE A 757 -31.64 -9.76 19.77
N GLN A 758 -31.80 -10.72 18.87
CA GLN A 758 -32.26 -10.45 17.51
C GLN A 758 -33.72 -9.95 17.46
N LEU A 759 -34.60 -10.52 18.29
CA LEU A 759 -35.96 -10.04 18.48
C LEU A 759 -35.96 -8.60 19.04
N ALA A 760 -35.15 -8.33 20.06
CA ALA A 760 -35.00 -6.99 20.62
C ALA A 760 -34.53 -5.98 19.56
N ARG A 761 -33.55 -6.35 18.73
CA ARG A 761 -33.09 -5.54 17.57
C ARG A 761 -34.25 -5.23 16.62
N ALA A 762 -35.06 -6.22 16.27
CA ALA A 762 -36.20 -6.04 15.36
C ALA A 762 -37.28 -5.13 15.96
N LEU A 763 -37.62 -5.30 17.24
CA LEU A 763 -38.61 -4.47 17.93
C LEU A 763 -38.13 -3.02 18.09
N TYR A 764 -36.85 -2.82 18.43
CA TYR A 764 -36.25 -1.49 18.57
C TYR A 764 -36.12 -0.74 17.24
N GLN A 765 -36.23 -1.40 16.09
CA GLN A 765 -36.29 -0.71 14.80
C GLN A 765 -37.70 -0.21 14.43
N ASN A 766 -38.77 -0.71 15.08
CA ASN A 766 -40.19 -0.34 14.83
C ASN A 766 -40.54 -0.24 13.34
N ALA A 767 -40.46 -1.38 12.67
CA ALA A 767 -40.88 -1.53 11.29
C ALA A 767 -42.42 -1.61 11.15
N ASP A 768 -42.92 -1.59 9.92
CA ASP A 768 -44.35 -1.76 9.62
C ASP A 768 -44.70 -3.25 9.44
N ILE A 769 -43.78 -4.02 8.86
CA ILE A 769 -43.90 -5.45 8.57
C ILE A 769 -42.80 -6.22 9.31
N TYR A 770 -43.16 -7.30 10.01
CA TYR A 770 -42.23 -8.17 10.71
C TYR A 770 -42.20 -9.55 10.05
N LEU A 771 -41.03 -9.96 9.58
CA LEU A 771 -40.76 -11.27 8.98
C LEU A 771 -39.94 -12.08 9.99
N LEU A 772 -40.54 -13.11 10.58
CA LEU A 772 -39.95 -13.88 11.67
C LEU A 772 -39.78 -15.33 11.24
N ASP A 773 -38.54 -15.76 11.05
CA ASP A 773 -38.19 -17.11 10.59
C ASP A 773 -37.81 -18.01 11.78
N ASP A 774 -38.80 -18.71 12.35
CA ASP A 774 -38.65 -19.66 13.47
C ASP A 774 -37.85 -19.12 14.70
N PRO A 775 -38.24 -17.96 15.28
CA PRO A 775 -37.47 -17.27 16.32
C PRO A 775 -37.47 -17.98 17.69
N PHE A 776 -38.33 -18.99 17.91
CA PHE A 776 -38.51 -19.64 19.21
C PHE A 776 -37.84 -21.01 19.34
N SER A 777 -37.22 -21.52 18.27
CA SER A 777 -36.62 -22.86 18.20
C SER A 777 -35.55 -23.15 19.26
N ALA A 778 -34.78 -22.15 19.68
CA ALA A 778 -33.70 -22.28 20.66
C ALA A 778 -34.08 -21.81 22.08
N VAL A 779 -35.37 -21.57 22.33
CA VAL A 779 -35.90 -21.01 23.57
C VAL A 779 -36.76 -22.06 24.28
N ASP A 780 -36.71 -22.11 25.61
CA ASP A 780 -37.56 -23.01 26.41
C ASP A 780 -39.05 -22.66 26.26
N ALA A 781 -39.94 -23.65 26.45
CA ALA A 781 -41.37 -23.49 26.22
C ALA A 781 -42.02 -22.36 27.03
N HIS A 782 -41.59 -22.15 28.28
CA HIS A 782 -42.12 -21.08 29.13
C HIS A 782 -41.74 -19.71 28.58
N THR A 783 -40.46 -19.49 28.26
CA THR A 783 -40.00 -18.24 27.67
C THR A 783 -40.58 -18.02 26.27
N ALA A 784 -40.74 -19.07 25.46
CA ALA A 784 -41.39 -18.98 24.15
C ALA A 784 -42.85 -18.50 24.28
N THR A 785 -43.60 -19.02 25.27
CA THR A 785 -44.97 -18.58 25.54
C THR A 785 -45.04 -17.12 26.01
N SER A 786 -44.11 -16.71 26.88
CA SER A 786 -44.01 -15.30 27.32
C SER A 786 -43.69 -14.37 26.15
N LEU A 787 -42.71 -14.72 25.32
CA LEU A 787 -42.38 -13.97 24.10
C LEU A 787 -43.57 -13.91 23.15
N PHE A 788 -44.28 -15.02 22.92
CA PHE A 788 -45.45 -15.02 22.05
C PHE A 788 -46.51 -14.00 22.51
N ASN A 789 -46.86 -14.04 23.80
CA ASN A 789 -47.88 -13.15 24.36
C ASN A 789 -47.43 -11.69 24.44
N GLU A 790 -46.24 -11.43 24.98
CA GLU A 790 -45.78 -10.07 25.25
C GLU A 790 -45.23 -9.37 24.00
N TYR A 791 -44.54 -10.10 23.13
CA TYR A 791 -43.89 -9.58 21.92
C TYR A 791 -44.83 -9.63 20.71
N ILE A 792 -45.32 -10.81 20.30
CA ILE A 792 -46.12 -10.96 19.07
C ILE A 792 -47.52 -10.37 19.26
N MET A 793 -48.22 -10.79 20.31
CA MET A 793 -49.61 -10.36 20.54
C MET A 793 -49.69 -9.00 21.23
N GLY A 794 -48.71 -8.66 22.07
CA GLY A 794 -48.64 -7.37 22.76
C GLY A 794 -47.95 -6.27 21.95
N ALA A 795 -46.63 -6.32 21.88
CA ALA A 795 -45.81 -5.24 21.30
C ALA A 795 -46.04 -5.05 19.79
N LEU A 796 -46.36 -6.12 19.06
CA LEU A 796 -46.65 -6.09 17.62
C LEU A 796 -48.15 -6.12 17.29
N SER A 797 -49.04 -5.84 18.25
CA SER A 797 -50.50 -5.87 18.09
C SER A 797 -51.02 -5.11 16.86
N GLY A 798 -50.48 -3.91 16.58
CA GLY A 798 -50.87 -3.08 15.44
C GLY A 798 -49.99 -3.22 14.18
N LYS A 799 -49.12 -4.23 14.13
CA LYS A 799 -48.15 -4.43 13.03
C LYS A 799 -48.52 -5.63 12.17
N THR A 800 -48.10 -5.63 10.90
CA THR A 800 -48.21 -6.81 10.04
C THR A 800 -47.12 -7.80 10.42
N VAL A 801 -47.47 -9.06 10.71
CA VAL A 801 -46.51 -10.09 11.16
C VAL A 801 -46.64 -11.34 10.30
N LEU A 802 -45.53 -11.82 9.76
CA LEU A 802 -45.42 -13.13 9.13
C LEU A 802 -44.48 -13.98 10.00
N LEU A 803 -45.03 -15.00 10.65
CA LEU A 803 -44.26 -15.92 11.50
C LEU A 803 -44.18 -17.29 10.84
N VAL A 804 -42.98 -17.72 10.49
CA VAL A 804 -42.69 -19.13 10.22
C VAL A 804 -42.48 -19.81 11.57
N THR A 805 -43.25 -20.87 11.85
CA THR A 805 -43.14 -21.63 13.10
C THR A 805 -43.37 -23.12 12.84
N HIS A 806 -42.59 -23.95 13.52
CA HIS A 806 -42.83 -25.39 13.62
C HIS A 806 -43.67 -25.76 14.84
N GLN A 807 -43.89 -24.83 15.77
CA GLN A 807 -44.71 -25.03 16.96
C GLN A 807 -46.18 -24.77 16.61
N VAL A 808 -46.97 -25.84 16.63
CA VAL A 808 -48.38 -25.82 16.21
C VAL A 808 -49.27 -25.12 17.25
N ASP A 809 -48.83 -25.08 18.51
CA ASP A 809 -49.57 -24.52 19.65
C ASP A 809 -49.91 -23.03 19.50
N PHE A 810 -49.11 -22.27 18.73
CA PHE A 810 -49.31 -20.84 18.52
C PHE A 810 -50.23 -20.49 17.35
N LEU A 811 -50.49 -21.44 16.44
CA LEU A 811 -51.26 -21.20 15.21
C LEU A 811 -52.69 -20.68 15.43
N PRO A 812 -53.45 -21.09 16.47
CA PRO A 812 -54.82 -20.62 16.69
C PRO A 812 -54.94 -19.12 16.97
N ALA A 813 -53.86 -18.44 17.38
CA ALA A 813 -53.86 -17.03 17.71
C ALA A 813 -53.64 -16.10 16.49
N PHE A 814 -53.36 -16.64 15.31
CA PHE A 814 -53.14 -15.86 14.08
C PHE A 814 -54.44 -15.61 13.31
N ASP A 815 -54.50 -14.49 12.57
CA ASP A 815 -55.66 -14.13 11.75
C ASP A 815 -55.85 -15.12 10.59
N SER A 816 -54.73 -15.58 10.02
CA SER A 816 -54.69 -16.60 8.98
C SER A 816 -53.45 -17.50 9.12
N VAL A 817 -53.59 -18.77 8.77
CA VAL A 817 -52.49 -19.73 8.67
C VAL A 817 -52.30 -20.08 7.19
N MET A 818 -51.05 -20.14 6.73
CA MET A 818 -50.67 -20.47 5.35
C MET A 818 -49.90 -21.79 5.34
N LEU A 819 -50.49 -22.80 4.70
CA LEU A 819 -49.88 -24.12 4.54
C LEU A 819 -49.10 -24.19 3.23
N MET A 820 -47.80 -24.47 3.32
CA MET A 820 -46.91 -24.64 2.16
C MET A 820 -46.42 -26.09 2.00
N SER A 821 -46.41 -26.59 0.77
CA SER A 821 -45.85 -27.89 0.39
C SER A 821 -45.20 -27.84 -1.00
N ASP A 822 -44.05 -28.52 -1.18
CA ASP A 822 -43.21 -28.52 -2.42
C ASP A 822 -43.06 -27.16 -3.15
N GLY A 823 -42.99 -26.06 -2.40
CA GLY A 823 -42.83 -24.71 -2.97
C GLY A 823 -44.11 -24.04 -3.47
N GLU A 824 -45.28 -24.61 -3.17
CA GLU A 824 -46.60 -24.08 -3.53
C GLU A 824 -47.40 -23.76 -2.26
N ILE A 825 -48.31 -22.77 -2.37
CA ILE A 825 -49.28 -22.48 -1.31
C ILE A 825 -50.50 -23.37 -1.55
N LEU A 826 -50.73 -24.35 -0.67
CA LEU A 826 -51.88 -25.24 -0.77
C LEU A 826 -53.17 -24.51 -0.38
N GLN A 827 -53.15 -23.87 0.80
CA GLN A 827 -54.30 -23.16 1.34
C GLN A 827 -53.83 -22.10 2.34
N ALA A 828 -54.53 -20.96 2.36
CA ALA A 828 -54.40 -19.93 3.39
C ALA A 828 -55.79 -19.60 3.94
N ALA A 829 -56.03 -19.87 5.22
CA ALA A 829 -57.32 -19.63 5.88
C ALA A 829 -57.15 -19.55 7.42
N PRO A 830 -58.19 -19.14 8.17
CA PRO A 830 -58.18 -19.22 9.63
C PRO A 830 -57.98 -20.67 10.13
N TYR A 831 -57.35 -20.82 11.30
CA TYR A 831 -56.95 -22.12 11.87
C TYR A 831 -58.09 -23.16 11.87
N HIS A 832 -59.27 -22.79 12.35
CA HIS A 832 -60.42 -23.70 12.45
C HIS A 832 -60.92 -24.18 11.08
N GLN A 833 -60.79 -23.35 10.05
CA GLN A 833 -61.19 -23.70 8.69
C GLN A 833 -60.19 -24.70 8.10
N LEU A 834 -58.89 -24.43 8.23
CA LEU A 834 -57.82 -25.34 7.78
C LEU A 834 -57.89 -26.72 8.43
N LEU A 835 -58.16 -26.77 9.75
CA LEU A 835 -58.30 -28.02 10.49
C LEU A 835 -59.46 -28.89 9.97
N SER A 836 -60.49 -28.27 9.40
CA SER A 836 -61.65 -28.97 8.81
C SER A 836 -61.50 -29.29 7.33
N SER A 837 -60.68 -28.54 6.59
CA SER A 837 -60.64 -28.58 5.12
C SER A 837 -59.41 -29.26 4.53
N SER A 838 -58.29 -29.33 5.25
CA SER A 838 -57.03 -29.93 4.75
C SER A 838 -56.62 -31.11 5.62
N GLN A 839 -56.52 -32.28 4.99
CA GLN A 839 -55.99 -33.48 5.63
C GLN A 839 -54.50 -33.32 5.96
N GLU A 840 -53.71 -32.69 5.08
CA GLU A 840 -52.26 -32.49 5.32
C GLU A 840 -52.01 -31.60 6.54
N PHE A 841 -52.84 -30.59 6.77
CA PHE A 841 -52.75 -29.76 7.97
C PHE A 841 -53.12 -30.56 9.24
N LEU A 842 -54.17 -31.39 9.16
CA LEU A 842 -54.58 -32.26 10.27
C LEU A 842 -53.48 -33.26 10.64
N ASP A 843 -52.84 -33.86 9.64
CA ASP A 843 -51.74 -34.79 9.81
C ASP A 843 -50.52 -34.10 10.46
N LEU A 844 -50.20 -32.87 10.05
CA LEU A 844 -49.13 -32.06 10.66
C LEU A 844 -49.42 -31.74 12.13
N VAL A 845 -50.67 -31.38 12.47
CA VAL A 845 -51.09 -31.09 13.85
C VAL A 845 -51.03 -32.37 14.71
N ASN A 846 -51.48 -33.51 14.17
CA ASN A 846 -51.48 -34.79 14.89
C ASN A 846 -50.06 -35.30 15.11
N ALA A 847 -49.19 -35.25 14.10
CA ALA A 847 -47.78 -35.62 14.21
C ALA A 847 -47.06 -34.83 15.31
N HIS A 848 -47.38 -33.53 15.45
CA HIS A 848 -46.83 -32.70 16.52
C HIS A 848 -47.35 -33.08 17.91
N LYS A 849 -48.65 -33.41 18.04
CA LYS A 849 -49.23 -33.88 19.32
C LYS A 849 -48.61 -35.20 19.77
N GLU A 850 -48.32 -36.10 18.84
CA GLU A 850 -47.66 -37.38 19.14
C GLU A 850 -46.21 -37.20 19.60
N THR A 851 -45.46 -36.28 18.99
CA THR A 851 -44.08 -35.97 19.42
C THR A 851 -44.02 -35.17 20.73
N ALA A 852 -44.94 -34.24 20.97
CA ALA A 852 -45.01 -33.46 22.20
C ALA A 852 -45.58 -34.25 23.40
N GLY A 853 -46.33 -35.33 23.14
CA GLY A 853 -46.98 -36.16 24.17
C GLY A 853 -46.05 -37.14 24.92
N SER A 854 -44.81 -37.35 24.47
CA SER A 854 -43.90 -38.35 25.05
C SER A 854 -43.14 -37.91 26.32
N GLU A 855 -43.23 -36.64 26.75
CA GLU A 855 -42.51 -36.13 27.94
C GLU A 855 -43.42 -35.77 29.13
N ARG A 856 -44.73 -36.05 29.07
CA ARG A 856 -45.67 -35.73 30.15
C ARG A 856 -46.36 -36.96 30.75
N HIS A 857 -45.60 -37.95 31.19
CA HIS A 857 -46.09 -38.92 32.19
C HIS A 857 -44.93 -39.39 33.09
N ALA A 858 -44.71 -38.65 34.17
CA ALA A 858 -44.16 -39.21 35.40
C ALA A 858 -45.02 -38.67 36.55
N GLU A 859 -45.79 -39.57 37.16
CA GLU A 859 -46.48 -39.35 38.43
C GLU A 859 -45.48 -38.84 39.46
N VAL A 860 -45.77 -37.70 40.08
CA VAL A 860 -45.12 -37.28 41.31
C VAL A 860 -46.20 -36.85 42.28
N ASP A 861 -46.28 -37.63 43.35
CA ASP A 861 -47.13 -37.43 44.52
C ASP A 861 -47.05 -36.01 45.10
N ALA A 862 -48.20 -35.59 45.63
CA ALA A 862 -48.36 -34.35 46.36
C ALA A 862 -47.47 -34.28 47.61
N PRO A 863 -46.81 -33.14 47.90
CA PRO A 863 -46.41 -32.81 49.26
C PRO A 863 -47.39 -31.84 49.91
N GLN A 864 -47.64 -32.14 51.18
CA GLN A 864 -48.50 -31.45 52.12
C GLN A 864 -48.20 -29.97 52.28
N ARG A 865 -49.28 -29.21 52.53
CA ARG A 865 -49.26 -27.88 53.13
C ARG A 865 -48.61 -27.93 54.51
N GLN A 866 -47.54 -27.17 54.72
CA GLN A 866 -47.22 -26.53 56.00
C GLN A 866 -46.55 -25.18 55.74
N GLY A 867 -47.04 -24.15 56.44
CA GLY A 867 -46.73 -22.76 56.17
C GLY A 867 -45.41 -22.28 56.74
N SER A 868 -44.93 -21.17 56.18
CA SER A 868 -44.24 -20.14 56.95
C SER A 868 -44.37 -18.79 56.24
N SER A 869 -44.39 -17.75 57.06
CA SER A 869 -44.86 -16.39 56.85
C SER A 869 -44.26 -15.65 55.65
N VAL A 870 -45.14 -15.03 54.86
CA VAL A 870 -44.84 -13.87 54.02
C VAL A 870 -44.43 -12.72 54.94
N ARG A 871 -43.15 -12.35 54.93
CA ARG A 871 -42.69 -11.03 55.36
C ARG A 871 -42.38 -10.22 54.11
N GLU A 872 -43.24 -9.24 53.86
CA GLU A 872 -42.95 -8.11 52.98
C GLU A 872 -41.58 -7.52 53.32
N ILE A 873 -40.71 -7.39 52.31
CA ILE A 873 -39.58 -6.47 52.38
C ILE A 873 -39.71 -5.48 51.23
N LYS A 874 -39.93 -4.24 51.68
CA LYS A 874 -40.09 -3.00 50.93
C LYS A 874 -38.96 -2.78 49.92
N LYS A 875 -39.35 -2.15 48.81
CA LYS A 875 -38.50 -1.32 47.94
C LYS A 875 -37.58 -0.43 48.77
N GLY A 876 -36.28 -0.64 48.62
CA GLY A 876 -35.25 0.34 48.92
C GLY A 876 -34.40 0.51 47.65
N TYR A 877 -34.61 1.62 46.94
CA TYR A 877 -33.61 2.12 46.01
C TYR A 877 -32.37 2.47 46.85
N VAL A 878 -31.33 1.65 46.76
CA VAL A 878 -29.99 1.99 47.24
C VAL A 878 -29.14 2.16 46.00
N GLU A 879 -28.90 3.43 45.67
CA GLU A 879 -27.90 3.87 44.71
C GLU A 879 -26.52 3.64 45.33
N GLY A 880 -26.09 2.38 45.31
CA GLY A 880 -24.74 2.00 45.68
C GLY A 880 -23.82 2.21 44.48
N GLN A 881 -23.02 3.29 44.52
CA GLN A 881 -21.84 3.42 43.67
C GLN A 881 -20.91 2.23 43.91
N ILE A 882 -21.07 1.17 43.12
CA ILE A 882 -20.02 0.19 42.91
C ILE A 882 -18.99 0.93 42.07
N LYS A 883 -17.84 1.27 42.67
CA LYS A 883 -16.63 1.55 41.90
C LYS A 883 -16.24 0.25 41.21
N ILE A 884 -16.82 0.03 40.04
CA ILE A 884 -16.48 -1.07 39.14
C ILE A 884 -15.07 -0.79 38.63
N SER A 885 -14.13 -1.65 39.00
CA SER A 885 -12.81 -1.68 38.38
C SER A 885 -12.98 -1.94 36.89
N GLN A 886 -12.48 -1.03 36.05
CA GLN A 886 -12.54 -1.01 34.59
C GLN A 886 -11.81 -2.19 33.89
N GLY A 887 -11.59 -3.34 34.53
CA GLY A 887 -10.55 -4.30 34.16
C GLY A 887 -10.95 -5.70 33.66
N ASP A 888 -12.14 -6.21 33.96
CA ASP A 888 -12.45 -7.64 33.69
C ASP A 888 -13.45 -7.81 32.55
N GLN A 889 -13.15 -7.31 31.35
CA GLN A 889 -13.89 -7.69 30.14
C GLN A 889 -13.68 -9.19 29.87
N LEU A 890 -14.73 -9.89 29.42
CA LEU A 890 -14.67 -11.32 29.03
C LEU A 890 -13.56 -11.59 27.99
N ILE A 891 -13.30 -10.61 27.11
CA ILE A 891 -12.17 -10.60 26.20
C ILE A 891 -11.10 -9.69 26.80
N LYS A 892 -9.94 -10.25 27.16
CA LYS A 892 -8.82 -9.42 27.60
C LYS A 892 -8.26 -8.64 26.42
N GLN A 893 -8.05 -7.34 26.57
CA GLN A 893 -7.25 -6.58 25.61
C GLN A 893 -5.82 -7.15 25.54
N GLU A 894 -5.20 -7.06 24.37
CA GLU A 894 -3.85 -7.56 24.18
C GLU A 894 -2.85 -6.73 24.99
N GLU A 895 -2.17 -7.37 25.94
CA GLU A 895 -1.03 -6.76 26.63
C GLU A 895 0.12 -6.58 25.63
N LYS A 896 0.33 -5.34 25.18
CA LYS A 896 1.53 -4.95 24.44
C LYS A 896 2.61 -4.57 25.44
N GLU A 897 3.83 -5.12 25.31
CA GLU A 897 4.95 -4.62 26.12
C GLU A 897 5.14 -3.12 25.81
N VAL A 898 4.94 -2.27 26.82
CA VAL A 898 5.05 -0.82 26.73
C VAL A 898 6.47 -0.39 27.12
N GLY A 899 7.16 0.33 26.22
CA GLY A 899 8.51 0.87 26.46
C GLY A 899 9.64 0.16 25.70
N ASP A 900 10.88 0.51 26.02
CA ASP A 900 12.08 -0.08 25.41
C ASP A 900 12.35 -1.48 26.00
N THR A 901 11.96 -2.52 25.27
CA THR A 901 12.30 -3.93 25.58
C THR A 901 13.80 -4.22 25.45
N GLY A 902 14.58 -3.27 24.92
CA GLY A 902 16.03 -3.32 24.78
C GLY A 902 16.48 -4.55 23.98
N PHE A 903 17.47 -5.26 24.51
CA PHE A 903 18.04 -6.45 23.87
C PHE A 903 17.32 -7.76 24.24
N LYS A 904 16.33 -7.74 25.14
CA LYS A 904 15.70 -8.95 25.69
C LYS A 904 15.10 -9.87 24.60
N PRO A 905 14.33 -9.39 23.61
CA PRO A 905 13.79 -10.27 22.55
C PRO A 905 14.89 -10.91 21.69
N TYR A 906 15.99 -10.17 21.43
CA TYR A 906 17.13 -10.67 20.69
C TYR A 906 17.87 -11.77 21.46
N LEU A 907 18.08 -11.58 22.77
CA LEU A 907 18.68 -12.60 23.63
C LEU A 907 17.78 -13.85 23.72
N GLN A 908 16.46 -13.68 23.83
CA GLN A 908 15.52 -14.81 23.84
C GLN A 908 15.59 -15.63 22.55
N TYR A 909 15.73 -14.97 21.39
CA TYR A 909 15.91 -15.64 20.10
C TYR A 909 17.26 -16.36 19.97
N LEU A 910 18.34 -15.72 20.41
CA LEU A 910 19.71 -16.27 20.34
C LEU A 910 19.98 -17.37 21.37
N ASN A 911 19.27 -17.38 22.50
CA ASN A 911 19.40 -18.43 23.52
C ASN A 911 18.76 -19.77 23.09
N GLN A 912 18.06 -19.81 21.96
CA GLN A 912 17.45 -21.03 21.45
C GLN A 912 18.51 -21.94 20.82
N ASN A 913 18.58 -23.20 21.28
CA ASN A 913 19.34 -24.30 20.68
C ASN A 913 20.72 -23.92 20.09
N LYS A 914 21.63 -23.41 20.94
CA LYS A 914 22.99 -22.96 20.57
C LYS A 914 23.04 -21.78 19.57
N GLY A 915 21.95 -21.02 19.43
CA GLY A 915 21.86 -19.88 18.51
C GLY A 915 22.96 -18.83 18.71
N PHE A 916 23.32 -18.52 19.95
CA PHE A 916 24.38 -17.56 20.27
C PHE A 916 25.74 -17.94 19.65
N LEU A 917 26.06 -19.23 19.60
CA LEU A 917 27.30 -19.74 19.01
C LEU A 917 27.30 -19.55 17.49
N TYR A 918 26.21 -19.94 16.81
CA TYR A 918 26.09 -19.78 15.36
C TYR A 918 26.09 -18.30 14.94
N PHE A 919 25.42 -17.46 15.72
CA PHE A 919 25.40 -16.01 15.51
C PHE A 919 26.80 -15.40 15.67
N SER A 920 27.51 -15.73 16.74
CA SER A 920 28.86 -15.21 16.99
C SER A 920 29.84 -15.63 15.89
N LEU A 921 29.77 -16.89 15.44
CA LEU A 921 30.60 -17.38 14.34
C LEU A 921 30.25 -16.71 13.00
N ALA A 922 28.96 -16.47 12.74
CA ALA A 922 28.51 -15.75 11.55
C ALA A 922 28.97 -14.28 11.56
N ALA A 923 28.90 -13.60 12.70
CA ALA A 923 29.37 -12.22 12.87
C ALA A 923 30.89 -12.12 12.69
N PHE A 924 31.64 -13.07 13.25
CA PHE A 924 33.10 -13.16 13.05
C PHE A 924 33.46 -13.41 11.58
N SER A 925 32.77 -14.33 10.92
CA SER A 925 32.94 -14.59 9.48
C SER A 925 32.63 -13.35 8.63
N HIS A 926 31.61 -12.57 9.01
CA HIS A 926 31.31 -11.28 8.38
C HIS A 926 32.43 -10.25 8.60
N LEU A 927 32.99 -10.16 9.81
CA LEU A 927 34.12 -9.27 10.09
C LEU A 927 35.33 -9.62 9.22
N LEU A 928 35.69 -10.90 9.09
CA LEU A 928 36.78 -11.35 8.22
C LEU A 928 36.51 -11.05 6.73
N PHE A 929 35.26 -11.17 6.28
CA PHE A 929 34.85 -10.75 4.95
C PHE A 929 35.10 -9.26 4.72
N VAL A 930 34.70 -8.40 5.67
CA VAL A 930 34.89 -6.94 5.57
C VAL A 930 36.38 -6.56 5.61
N ILE A 931 37.16 -7.19 6.49
CA ILE A 931 38.62 -6.99 6.54
C ILE A 931 39.25 -7.37 5.20
N SER A 932 38.87 -8.53 4.64
CA SER A 932 39.38 -8.97 3.33
C SER A 932 39.02 -8.00 2.21
N GLN A 933 37.79 -7.45 2.22
CA GLN A 933 37.35 -6.44 1.25
C GLN A 933 38.13 -5.12 1.37
N ILE A 934 38.43 -4.67 2.59
CA ILE A 934 39.27 -3.49 2.82
C ILE A 934 40.69 -3.76 2.32
N THR A 935 41.30 -4.89 2.71
CA THR A 935 42.63 -5.27 2.24
C THR A 935 42.68 -5.38 0.71
N GLN A 936 41.64 -5.93 0.07
CA GLN A 936 41.53 -6.02 -1.38
C GLN A 936 41.53 -4.63 -2.05
N ASN A 937 40.71 -3.70 -1.54
CA ASN A 937 40.62 -2.34 -2.09
C ASN A 937 41.89 -1.53 -1.81
N SER A 938 42.48 -1.65 -0.62
CA SER A 938 43.72 -0.97 -0.24
C SER A 938 44.93 -1.49 -1.02
N TRP A 939 45.01 -2.80 -1.28
CA TRP A 939 46.05 -3.39 -2.13
C TRP A 939 46.02 -2.81 -3.54
N MET A 940 44.82 -2.71 -4.12
CA MET A 940 44.63 -2.08 -5.44
C MET A 940 45.01 -0.59 -5.39
N ALA A 941 44.59 0.15 -4.37
CA ALA A 941 44.88 1.57 -4.22
C ALA A 941 46.39 1.88 -4.16
N ALA A 942 47.16 1.07 -3.41
CA ALA A 942 48.56 1.33 -3.15
C ALA A 942 49.49 0.96 -4.32
N ASN A 943 49.12 -0.06 -5.12
CA ASN A 943 50.03 -0.67 -6.10
C ASN A 943 49.61 -0.46 -7.56
N VAL A 944 48.48 0.20 -7.84
CA VAL A 944 48.01 0.39 -9.24
C VAL A 944 48.92 1.30 -10.06
N ASP A 945 49.51 2.31 -9.42
CA ASP A 945 50.43 3.27 -10.06
C ASP A 945 51.91 3.05 -9.64
N ASP A 946 52.22 1.96 -8.92
CA ASP A 946 53.59 1.64 -8.50
C ASP A 946 54.38 0.96 -9.65
N PRO A 947 55.46 1.58 -10.16
CA PRO A 947 56.26 1.02 -11.25
C PRO A 947 56.98 -0.29 -10.87
N HIS A 948 57.13 -0.61 -9.59
CA HIS A 948 57.80 -1.83 -9.11
C HIS A 948 56.90 -3.08 -9.12
N VAL A 949 55.59 -2.91 -9.30
CA VAL A 949 54.63 -4.02 -9.29
C VAL A 949 54.12 -4.28 -10.71
N SER A 950 54.35 -5.49 -11.23
CA SER A 950 53.81 -5.87 -12.54
C SER A 950 52.28 -5.96 -12.51
N THR A 951 51.62 -5.56 -13.61
CA THR A 951 50.15 -5.61 -13.76
C THR A 951 49.59 -7.02 -13.50
N LEU A 952 50.32 -8.06 -13.90
CA LEU A 952 49.95 -9.45 -13.60
C LEU A 952 49.97 -9.75 -12.09
N ARG A 953 51.01 -9.33 -11.37
CA ARG A 953 51.12 -9.54 -9.91
C ARG A 953 50.03 -8.76 -9.16
N LEU A 954 49.73 -7.54 -9.60
CA LEU A 954 48.65 -6.71 -9.06
C LEU A 954 47.30 -7.44 -9.14
N ILE A 955 46.94 -7.94 -10.32
CA ILE A 955 45.66 -8.63 -10.58
C ILE A 955 45.60 -9.95 -9.81
N VAL A 956 46.64 -10.78 -9.85
CA VAL A 956 46.62 -12.10 -9.19
C VAL A 956 46.43 -11.95 -7.67
N VAL A 957 47.16 -11.06 -7.01
CA VAL A 957 47.02 -10.83 -5.56
C VAL A 957 45.62 -10.28 -5.22
N TYR A 958 45.11 -9.33 -6.01
CA TYR A 958 43.74 -8.81 -5.86
C TYR A 958 42.69 -9.93 -5.95
N LEU A 959 42.87 -10.88 -6.86
CA LEU A 959 41.98 -12.01 -7.05
C LEU A 959 42.07 -13.05 -5.93
N CYS A 960 43.27 -13.38 -5.47
CA CYS A 960 43.44 -14.28 -4.32
C CYS A 960 42.70 -13.74 -3.09
N ILE A 961 42.87 -12.47 -2.75
CA ILE A 961 42.16 -11.83 -1.61
C ILE A 961 40.65 -11.85 -1.85
N GLY A 962 40.22 -11.54 -3.08
CA GLY A 962 38.81 -11.60 -3.48
C GLY A 962 38.18 -12.97 -3.27
N VAL A 963 38.84 -14.04 -3.73
CA VAL A 963 38.38 -15.43 -3.57
C VAL A 963 38.32 -15.81 -2.09
N THR A 964 39.34 -15.49 -1.29
CA THR A 964 39.33 -15.70 0.16
C THR A 964 38.14 -14.99 0.82
N SER A 965 37.82 -13.77 0.41
CA SER A 965 36.65 -13.04 0.93
C SER A 965 35.34 -13.77 0.62
N THR A 966 35.19 -14.37 -0.57
CA THR A 966 33.99 -15.13 -0.92
C THR A 966 33.81 -16.41 -0.07
N LEU A 967 34.90 -17.03 0.40
CA LEU A 967 34.83 -18.18 1.31
C LEU A 967 34.24 -17.79 2.68
N PHE A 968 34.65 -16.64 3.23
CA PHE A 968 34.06 -16.11 4.47
C PHE A 968 32.58 -15.75 4.27
N LEU A 969 32.23 -15.17 3.12
CA LEU A 969 30.84 -14.91 2.76
C LEU A 969 29.99 -16.19 2.71
N LEU A 970 30.51 -17.29 2.15
CA LEU A 970 29.84 -18.59 2.10
C LEU A 970 29.66 -19.17 3.49
N SER A 971 30.71 -19.15 4.32
CA SER A 971 30.68 -19.60 5.72
C SER A 971 29.59 -18.87 6.50
N ARG A 972 29.58 -17.52 6.45
CA ARG A 972 28.52 -16.69 7.05
C ARG A 972 27.14 -17.11 6.58
N SER A 973 26.96 -17.31 5.28
CA SER A 973 25.66 -17.63 4.66
C SER A 973 25.08 -18.96 5.17
N ILE A 974 25.91 -19.99 5.34
CA ILE A 974 25.50 -21.30 5.88
C ILE A 974 25.15 -21.19 7.37
N LEU A 975 25.96 -20.49 8.15
CA LEU A 975 25.75 -20.35 9.60
C LEU A 975 24.43 -19.64 9.95
N ILE A 976 24.02 -18.66 9.15
CA ILE A 976 22.72 -17.98 9.31
C ILE A 976 21.55 -18.95 9.09
N VAL A 977 21.65 -19.83 8.09
CA VAL A 977 20.60 -20.82 7.82
C VAL A 977 20.47 -21.79 8.98
N VAL A 978 21.61 -22.26 9.52
CA VAL A 978 21.62 -23.15 10.70
C VAL A 978 21.02 -22.45 11.91
N LEU A 979 21.41 -21.20 12.19
CA LEU A 979 20.83 -20.39 13.26
C LEU A 979 19.30 -20.29 13.13
N GLY A 980 18.82 -19.87 11.96
CA GLY A 980 17.39 -19.65 11.73
C GLY A 980 16.56 -20.93 11.92
N LEU A 981 17.01 -22.05 11.34
CA LEU A 981 16.30 -23.32 11.42
C LEU A 981 16.25 -23.89 12.84
N GLN A 982 17.36 -23.80 13.60
CA GLN A 982 17.41 -24.33 14.96
C GLN A 982 16.59 -23.49 15.94
N SER A 983 16.69 -22.16 15.85
CA SER A 983 15.89 -21.25 16.69
C SER A 983 14.39 -21.41 16.40
N SER A 984 14.02 -21.46 15.11
CA SER A 984 12.64 -21.71 14.65
C SER A 984 12.04 -23.00 15.22
N LYS A 985 12.77 -24.12 15.10
CA LYS A 985 12.31 -25.43 15.60
C LYS A 985 12.09 -25.41 17.12
N SER A 986 13.01 -24.80 17.86
CA SER A 986 12.94 -24.70 19.33
C SER A 986 11.74 -23.84 19.76
N LEU A 987 11.59 -22.64 19.20
CA LEU A 987 10.51 -21.72 19.52
C LEU A 987 9.13 -22.32 19.21
N PHE A 988 8.98 -22.97 18.06
CA PHE A 988 7.72 -23.62 17.71
C PHE A 988 7.34 -24.73 18.70
N SER A 989 8.30 -25.58 19.10
CA SER A 989 8.04 -26.66 20.05
C SER A 989 7.65 -26.11 21.43
N GLN A 990 8.32 -25.06 21.91
CA GLN A 990 7.98 -24.39 23.17
C GLN A 990 6.58 -23.76 23.09
N LEU A 991 6.26 -23.04 22.00
CA LEU A 991 4.94 -22.44 21.78
C LEU A 991 3.84 -23.50 21.80
N LEU A 992 4.02 -24.59 21.05
CA LEU A 992 3.05 -25.67 20.95
C LEU A 992 2.84 -26.38 22.30
N ASN A 993 3.91 -26.62 23.05
CA ASN A 993 3.84 -27.18 24.40
C ASN A 993 3.03 -26.30 25.35
N SER A 994 3.31 -25.00 25.36
CA SER A 994 2.62 -24.04 26.23
C SER A 994 1.15 -23.89 25.86
N LEU A 995 0.84 -23.85 24.56
CA LEU A 995 -0.53 -23.71 24.07
C LEU A 995 -1.41 -24.88 24.53
N PHE A 996 -1.01 -26.13 24.24
CA PHE A 996 -1.79 -27.30 24.64
C PHE A 996 -1.92 -27.44 26.16
N ARG A 997 -0.96 -26.95 26.95
CA ARG A 997 -1.03 -26.94 28.43
C ARG A 997 -1.86 -25.80 29.03
N ALA A 998 -2.23 -24.79 28.24
CA ALA A 998 -2.97 -23.63 28.76
C ALA A 998 -4.37 -24.02 29.29
N PRO A 999 -4.87 -23.40 30.38
CA PRO A 999 -6.22 -23.67 30.91
C PRO A 999 -7.33 -23.18 29.97
N MET A 1000 -8.57 -23.67 30.12
CA MET A 1000 -9.71 -23.22 29.30
C MET A 1000 -9.96 -21.70 29.40
N SER A 1001 -9.73 -21.11 30.58
CA SER A 1001 -9.84 -19.66 30.78
C SER A 1001 -8.98 -18.83 29.84
N PHE A 1002 -7.83 -19.35 29.39
CA PHE A 1002 -7.00 -18.68 28.38
C PHE A 1002 -7.69 -18.63 27.02
N TYR A 1003 -8.34 -19.72 26.61
CA TYR A 1003 -9.04 -19.83 25.33
C TYR A 1003 -10.34 -19.03 25.29
N ASP A 1004 -11.04 -18.94 26.43
CA ASP A 1004 -12.28 -18.16 26.53
C ASP A 1004 -11.99 -16.64 26.54
N SER A 1005 -10.85 -16.23 27.11
CA SER A 1005 -10.46 -14.81 27.21
C SER A 1005 -9.62 -14.27 26.04
N THR A 1006 -8.95 -15.16 25.30
CA THR A 1006 -8.08 -14.79 24.18
C THR A 1006 -8.76 -15.15 22.86
N PRO A 1007 -9.08 -14.18 21.99
CA PRO A 1007 -9.68 -14.44 20.69
C PRO A 1007 -8.83 -15.41 19.87
N LEU A 1008 -9.50 -16.42 19.30
CA LEU A 1008 -8.89 -17.45 18.47
C LEU A 1008 -8.02 -16.86 17.35
N GLY A 1009 -8.47 -15.77 16.72
CA GLY A 1009 -7.72 -15.08 15.67
C GLY A 1009 -6.34 -14.59 16.13
N ARG A 1010 -6.19 -14.17 17.39
CA ARG A 1010 -4.89 -13.76 17.96
C ARG A 1010 -3.97 -14.95 18.15
N ILE A 1011 -4.47 -16.06 18.69
CA ILE A 1011 -3.67 -17.29 18.84
C ILE A 1011 -3.22 -17.79 17.47
N LEU A 1012 -4.13 -17.77 16.50
CA LEU A 1012 -3.86 -18.19 15.13
C LEU A 1012 -2.82 -17.28 14.46
N SER A 1013 -2.85 -15.96 14.67
CA SER A 1013 -1.84 -15.04 14.12
C SER A 1013 -0.43 -15.35 14.63
N ARG A 1014 -0.28 -15.71 15.91
CA ARG A 1014 1.01 -16.14 16.50
C ARG A 1014 1.56 -17.42 15.85
N VAL A 1015 0.68 -18.38 15.56
CA VAL A 1015 1.04 -19.69 14.96
C VAL A 1015 1.21 -19.61 13.42
N THR A 1016 0.81 -18.50 12.81
CA THR A 1016 0.88 -18.23 11.36
C THR A 1016 1.88 -17.14 11.01
N SER A 1017 1.45 -15.88 11.06
CA SER A 1017 2.18 -14.70 10.60
C SER A 1017 3.49 -14.54 11.35
N ASP A 1018 3.43 -14.56 12.69
CA ASP A 1018 4.61 -14.28 13.51
C ASP A 1018 5.63 -15.39 13.40
N LEU A 1019 5.18 -16.65 13.43
CA LEU A 1019 6.04 -17.80 13.18
C LEU A 1019 6.67 -17.74 11.79
N SER A 1020 5.92 -17.33 10.76
CA SER A 1020 6.45 -17.18 9.39
C SER A 1020 7.55 -16.11 9.33
N ILE A 1021 7.38 -14.99 10.04
CA ILE A 1021 8.40 -13.92 10.15
C ILE A 1021 9.66 -14.46 10.85
N VAL A 1022 9.49 -15.20 11.95
CA VAL A 1022 10.60 -15.86 12.67
C VAL A 1022 11.30 -16.88 11.79
N ASP A 1023 10.54 -17.63 11.00
CA ASP A 1023 11.03 -18.70 10.13
C ASP A 1023 11.79 -18.17 8.92
N LEU A 1024 11.34 -17.08 8.29
CA LEU A 1024 11.84 -16.59 6.99
C LEU A 1024 12.69 -15.32 7.07
N ASP A 1025 12.35 -14.37 7.95
CA ASP A 1025 12.87 -13.00 7.88
C ASP A 1025 13.86 -12.63 8.99
N VAL A 1026 13.59 -13.04 10.24
CA VAL A 1026 14.45 -12.73 11.40
C VAL A 1026 15.91 -13.15 11.18
N PRO A 1027 16.25 -14.37 10.70
CA PRO A 1027 17.65 -14.80 10.58
C PRO A 1027 18.47 -13.91 9.65
N PHE A 1028 17.87 -13.48 8.53
CA PHE A 1028 18.54 -12.68 7.51
C PHE A 1028 18.56 -11.20 7.89
N THR A 1029 17.50 -10.69 8.52
CA THR A 1029 17.42 -9.28 8.92
C THR A 1029 18.39 -8.98 10.07
N LEU A 1030 18.51 -9.89 11.04
CA LEU A 1030 19.42 -9.75 12.17
C LEU A 1030 20.87 -9.62 11.72
N ILE A 1031 21.32 -10.53 10.85
CA ILE A 1031 22.71 -10.49 10.35
C ILE A 1031 22.94 -9.35 9.35
N LEU A 1032 21.92 -8.91 8.61
CA LEU A 1032 22.03 -7.70 7.77
C LEU A 1032 22.23 -6.45 8.63
N ALA A 1033 21.51 -6.33 9.75
CA ALA A 1033 21.68 -5.21 10.68
C ALA A 1033 23.09 -5.18 11.29
N VAL A 1034 23.56 -6.33 11.80
CA VAL A 1034 24.94 -6.48 12.34
C VAL A 1034 25.98 -6.28 11.24
N GLY A 1035 25.74 -6.78 10.04
CA GLY A 1035 26.65 -6.62 8.92
C GLY A 1035 26.76 -5.17 8.45
N ALA A 1036 25.65 -4.43 8.46
CA ALA A 1036 25.62 -3.01 8.13
C ALA A 1036 26.35 -2.17 9.19
N THR A 1037 26.20 -2.48 10.48
CA THR A 1037 26.95 -1.79 11.54
C THR A 1037 28.45 -2.07 11.44
N ILE A 1038 28.86 -3.33 11.27
CA ILE A 1038 30.28 -3.69 11.04
C ILE A 1038 30.83 -2.93 9.84
N ASN A 1039 30.14 -2.95 8.69
CA ASN A 1039 30.55 -2.20 7.50
C ASN A 1039 30.72 -0.69 7.77
N ALA A 1040 29.78 -0.07 8.49
CA ALA A 1040 29.83 1.35 8.81
C ALA A 1040 31.03 1.69 9.71
N TYR A 1041 31.28 0.88 10.75
CA TYR A 1041 32.43 1.08 11.66
C TYR A 1041 33.76 0.80 10.95
N SER A 1042 33.86 -0.24 10.14
CA SER A 1042 35.07 -0.54 9.38
C SER A 1042 35.39 0.55 8.35
N ASN A 1043 34.39 1.06 7.62
CA ASN A 1043 34.59 2.19 6.69
C ASN A 1043 34.99 3.48 7.42
N LEU A 1044 34.40 3.76 8.59
CA LEU A 1044 34.81 4.88 9.44
C LEU A 1044 36.25 4.70 9.92
N GLY A 1045 36.66 3.46 10.25
CA GLY A 1045 38.04 3.13 10.61
C GLY A 1045 39.02 3.41 9.49
N VAL A 1046 38.70 3.02 8.25
CA VAL A 1046 39.51 3.35 7.06
C VAL A 1046 39.64 4.87 6.89
N LEU A 1047 38.53 5.61 6.99
CA LEU A 1047 38.54 7.07 6.92
C LEU A 1047 39.35 7.71 8.05
N ALA A 1048 39.31 7.15 9.26
CA ALA A 1048 40.08 7.65 10.39
C ALA A 1048 41.59 7.48 10.21
N VAL A 1049 42.02 6.37 9.60
CA VAL A 1049 43.44 6.11 9.30
C VAL A 1049 43.94 6.99 8.16
N VAL A 1050 43.15 7.15 7.09
CA VAL A 1050 43.55 7.91 5.90
C VAL A 1050 43.39 9.42 6.11
N THR A 1051 42.37 9.86 6.84
CA THR A 1051 42.02 11.27 7.03
C THR A 1051 41.46 11.51 8.43
N TRP A 1052 42.35 11.49 9.43
CA TRP A 1052 41.97 11.60 10.85
C TRP A 1052 41.11 12.83 11.18
N GLN A 1053 41.24 13.93 10.42
CA GLN A 1053 40.45 15.16 10.59
C GLN A 1053 38.94 14.93 10.41
N VAL A 1054 38.53 13.89 9.68
CA VAL A 1054 37.12 13.48 9.51
C VAL A 1054 36.49 13.04 10.83
N LEU A 1055 37.29 12.65 11.83
CA LEU A 1055 36.79 12.30 13.16
C LEU A 1055 36.16 13.50 13.88
N PHE A 1056 36.64 14.72 13.65
CA PHE A 1056 36.05 15.94 14.24
C PHE A 1056 34.61 16.19 13.78
N VAL A 1057 34.25 15.72 12.58
CA VAL A 1057 32.88 15.83 12.05
C VAL A 1057 32.06 14.59 12.41
N SER A 1058 32.67 13.41 12.31
CA SER A 1058 32.03 12.12 12.57
C SER A 1058 31.56 11.93 14.02
N ILE A 1059 32.38 12.34 15.00
CA ILE A 1059 32.11 12.14 16.44
C ILE A 1059 30.88 12.94 16.90
N PRO A 1060 30.76 14.26 16.63
CA PRO A 1060 29.56 15.03 16.96
C PRO A 1060 28.29 14.53 16.28
N MET A 1061 28.37 14.07 15.03
CA MET A 1061 27.23 13.49 14.32
C MET A 1061 26.68 12.23 15.01
N LYS A 1062 27.54 11.42 15.64
CA LYS A 1062 27.12 10.25 16.42
C LYS A 1062 26.59 10.62 17.80
N LEU A 1063 27.17 11.62 18.46
CA LEU A 1063 26.75 12.06 19.80
C LEU A 1063 25.39 12.77 19.81
N LYS A 1064 25.04 13.52 18.76
CA LYS A 1064 23.72 14.19 18.61
C LYS A 1064 22.55 13.26 18.33
N SER A 1065 22.81 11.97 18.05
CA SER A 1065 21.78 10.97 17.74
C SER A 1065 21.21 10.27 18.98
N LYS A 1066 21.69 10.58 20.19
CA LYS A 1066 21.14 10.07 21.46
C LYS A 1066 20.08 11.02 22.03
#